data_AF-A0A954RPC0-F1
#
_entry.id   AF-A0A954RPC0-F1
#
_cell.length_a   1.000
_cell.length_b   1.000
_cell.length_c   1.000
_cell.angle_alpha   90.00
_cell.angle_beta   90.00
_cell.angle_gamma   90.00
#
_symmetry.space_group_name_H-M   'P 1'
#
loop_
_entity.id
_entity.type
_entity.pdbx_description
1 polymer ?
#
loop_
_entity_poly.entity_id
_entity_poly.type
_entity_poly.pdbx_seq_one_letter_code
_entity_poly.pdbx_strand_id
1 'polypeptide(L)'
;MIPYTTIPFVSALFLVAVGVLIGHLIWNRFRDEQEHVTRRLRGRAKSLAETLEVTSAESNQLAAKLSSTEGDIAQLRQELEQNRAAVEAANRAVEVAEKQLAHERQARIDLTACLEDEQQQRREQQTTANDESKQFEDRNRELLHRLAATESKRDELSGQNEHLQHQLAAQSAELNATKQQLKAATHQLNTAEDTMDSASAEIQALRKRYAALEQAKHKTEQEQQSLAAQVETLTDAVEAARVDSQHQLQAAHGFQQQIEQAAAQLRSAEQQRNLDAQRITELEQTLASQAAQIERITADKSHHAAVIAATNRELTQAQADYQGLQQQYQELHREYQALQTHSQKVTEKLAATESYAQQTGEGLADARQELLTYESQAADMSRDLESLASRLRQEAERRHRLEQEIEAGRQREEELTRTRDRLETELTATHSALIELENSWHAKFANAEQAWRVLSERQIAELTIQQTEHNEQAAQLADLAARHDALLAQERQTQEVVLSLNQDLQSARDKIKRWKTEYRELQQQVESDQEELNQLRPLRSQFIALCTTADEDKLQIDQLSLELKQQTDSMSSLLTEMETLREQLDEALADHDRDGQLMAEYRAEADELANELRLERDHRNAAEESLTATRNKLVSVRRDLERLELVEDQMIEREAESKQLLEELKLVRKARDQAVEAEASTRQIVAELREELNDRLDAVAVLRRDKEAFLGQLEHERRLRTQATEALEQSEARLAKIRAEVDALTERQARSAHRCGELEQALAEAQQQGRTHERLAHEFQLKYEAVAVQMEEMQTMRRGQRRRLNNLPSEATADLRGAFSFRDMRIREQHVRDEDDAKLIRDTKLGAIYESMPSRIDDLTRIRGLNDDTAARLNQLGIYTFRQIMEWSESTIAELSTELALADTITKHDWPGIARQLYHDAERSAA
;
A
#
# COMPACT_ATOMS: atom_id res chain seq x y z
N MET A 1 12.67 87.62 -14.91
CA MET A 1 13.79 87.03 -14.13
C MET A 1 13.20 86.15 -13.03
N ILE A 2 13.27 84.83 -13.17
CA ILE A 2 13.14 83.83 -12.08
C ILE A 2 14.10 82.68 -12.47
N PRO A 3 14.96 82.15 -11.58
CA PRO A 3 16.02 81.21 -11.98
C PRO A 3 15.53 79.76 -12.12
N TYR A 4 15.80 79.14 -13.26
CA TYR A 4 15.49 77.72 -13.57
C TYR A 4 16.62 76.77 -13.10
N THR A 5 16.84 76.62 -11.79
CA THR A 5 18.01 75.88 -11.27
C THR A 5 17.73 74.87 -10.15
N THR A 6 16.49 74.72 -9.67
CA THR A 6 16.15 73.87 -8.51
C THR A 6 15.41 72.56 -8.84
N ILE A 7 14.99 72.35 -10.08
CA ILE A 7 14.14 71.22 -10.48
C ILE A 7 14.79 69.81 -10.33
N PRO A 8 16.07 69.56 -10.69
CA PRO A 8 16.61 68.19 -10.71
C PRO A 8 16.88 67.59 -9.32
N PHE A 9 16.94 68.40 -8.26
CA PHE A 9 17.18 67.90 -6.90
C PHE A 9 15.92 67.34 -6.23
N VAL A 10 14.74 67.89 -6.58
CA VAL A 10 13.45 67.46 -6.02
C VAL A 10 13.05 66.08 -6.57
N SER A 11 13.29 65.82 -7.86
CA SER A 11 12.99 64.53 -8.49
C SER A 11 13.86 63.39 -7.96
N ALA A 12 15.14 63.62 -7.69
CA ALA A 12 16.02 62.62 -7.08
C ALA A 12 15.55 62.21 -5.67
N LEU A 13 15.23 63.19 -4.82
CA LEU A 13 14.67 62.93 -3.48
C LEU A 13 13.31 62.22 -3.56
N PHE A 14 12.46 62.56 -4.53
CA PHE A 14 11.17 61.89 -4.72
C PHE A 14 11.33 60.41 -5.11
N LEU A 15 12.28 60.08 -5.99
CA LEU A 15 12.57 58.69 -6.37
C LEU A 15 13.11 57.86 -5.19
N VAL A 16 13.99 58.43 -4.36
CA VAL A 16 14.46 57.75 -3.14
C VAL A 16 13.32 57.55 -2.14
N ALA A 17 12.46 58.55 -1.93
CA ALA A 17 11.30 58.44 -1.06
C ALA A 17 10.30 57.37 -1.55
N VAL A 18 10.04 57.31 -2.87
CA VAL A 18 9.19 56.28 -3.48
C VAL A 18 9.82 54.88 -3.34
N GLY A 19 11.14 54.75 -3.55
CA GLY A 19 11.85 53.48 -3.35
C GLY A 19 11.76 52.96 -1.91
N VAL A 20 11.95 53.83 -0.92
CA VAL A 20 11.77 53.50 0.50
C VAL A 20 10.32 53.15 0.83
N LEU A 21 9.33 53.86 0.26
CA LEU A 21 7.91 53.56 0.47
C LEU A 21 7.52 52.20 -0.12
N ILE A 22 8.00 51.87 -1.32
CA ILE A 22 7.78 50.56 -1.97
C ILE A 22 8.47 49.45 -1.17
N GLY A 23 9.72 49.64 -0.75
CA GLY A 23 10.43 48.69 0.12
C GLY A 23 9.71 48.44 1.43
N HIS A 24 9.16 49.48 2.06
CA HIS A 24 8.38 49.34 3.29
C HIS A 24 7.03 48.63 3.07
N LEU A 25 6.35 48.88 1.95
CA LEU A 25 5.12 48.17 1.57
C LEU A 25 5.38 46.67 1.30
N ILE A 26 6.45 46.33 0.60
CA ILE A 26 6.86 44.94 0.35
C ILE A 26 7.22 44.25 1.68
N TRP A 27 8.01 44.92 2.54
CA TRP A 27 8.40 44.38 3.84
C TRP A 27 7.21 44.15 4.77
N ASN A 28 6.28 45.12 4.87
CA ASN A 28 5.08 44.96 5.69
C ASN A 28 4.18 43.84 5.15
N ARG A 29 4.01 43.73 3.83
CA ARG A 29 3.25 42.63 3.22
C ARG A 29 3.87 41.26 3.50
N PHE A 30 5.19 41.12 3.32
CA PHE A 30 5.90 39.87 3.64
C PHE A 30 5.78 39.52 5.13
N ARG A 31 5.86 40.52 6.01
CA ARG A 31 5.62 40.35 7.44
C ARG A 31 4.18 39.90 7.74
N ASP A 32 3.17 40.52 7.15
CA ASP A 32 1.76 40.15 7.35
C ASP A 32 1.49 38.73 6.86
N GLU A 33 2.07 38.32 5.73
CA GLU A 33 1.99 36.95 5.22
C GLU A 33 2.67 35.94 6.17
N GLN A 34 3.83 36.27 6.76
CA GLN A 34 4.48 35.47 7.82
C GLN A 34 3.66 35.41 9.13
N GLU A 35 3.05 36.52 9.55
CA GLU A 35 2.14 36.54 10.70
C GLU A 35 0.87 35.72 10.41
N HIS A 36 0.35 35.70 9.17
CA HIS A 36 -0.77 34.84 8.79
C HIS A 36 -0.41 33.35 8.76
N VAL A 37 0.77 32.96 8.26
CA VAL A 37 1.25 31.57 8.30
C VAL A 37 1.44 31.09 9.75
N THR A 38 2.12 31.88 10.59
CA THR A 38 2.33 31.51 12.00
C THR A 38 1.02 31.48 12.81
N ARG A 39 0.04 32.35 12.53
CA ARG A 39 -1.32 32.27 13.10
C ARG A 39 -2.04 31.00 12.64
N ARG A 40 -1.95 30.59 11.37
CA ARG A 40 -2.54 29.33 10.88
C ARG A 40 -1.90 28.10 11.51
N LEU A 41 -0.57 28.06 11.63
CA LEU A 41 0.16 26.97 12.28
C LEU A 41 -0.18 26.87 13.77
N ARG A 42 -0.21 28.00 14.50
CA ARG A 42 -0.63 28.03 15.91
C ARG A 42 -2.10 27.64 16.10
N GLY A 43 -2.98 27.99 15.16
CA GLY A 43 -4.37 27.54 15.13
C GLY A 43 -4.49 26.03 14.95
N ARG A 44 -3.79 25.44 13.97
CA ARG A 44 -3.75 23.98 13.76
C ARG A 44 -3.13 23.23 14.93
N ALA A 45 -2.08 23.76 15.55
CA ALA A 45 -1.49 23.19 16.76
C ALA A 45 -2.48 23.21 17.94
N LYS A 46 -3.26 24.28 18.09
CA LYS A 46 -4.31 24.36 19.12
C LYS A 46 -5.45 23.37 18.86
N SER A 47 -5.95 23.26 17.62
CA SER A 47 -7.01 22.28 17.31
C SER A 47 -6.54 20.84 17.47
N LEU A 48 -5.27 20.52 17.16
CA LEU A 48 -4.69 19.20 17.39
C LEU A 48 -4.49 18.90 18.88
N ALA A 49 -4.15 19.91 19.70
CA ALA A 49 -4.11 19.77 21.15
C ALA A 49 -5.53 19.55 21.73
N GLU A 50 -6.53 20.28 21.25
CA GLU A 50 -7.93 20.13 21.67
C GLU A 50 -8.50 18.75 21.29
N THR A 51 -8.18 18.20 20.11
CA THR A 51 -8.60 16.83 19.75
C THR A 51 -7.83 15.76 20.52
N LEU A 52 -6.55 15.98 20.87
CA LEU A 52 -5.81 15.10 21.79
C LEU A 52 -6.38 15.13 23.21
N GLU A 53 -6.78 16.30 23.70
CA GLU A 53 -7.38 16.46 25.02
C GLU A 53 -8.76 15.76 25.08
N VAL A 54 -9.62 15.97 24.07
CA VAL A 54 -10.91 15.26 23.94
C VAL A 54 -10.74 13.74 23.85
N THR A 55 -9.87 13.24 22.96
CA THR A 55 -9.65 11.77 22.83
C THR A 55 -9.00 11.17 24.08
N SER A 56 -8.18 11.92 24.82
CA SER A 56 -7.70 11.49 26.14
C SER A 56 -8.82 11.45 27.19
N ALA A 57 -9.77 12.39 27.15
CA ALA A 57 -10.94 12.40 28.04
C ALA A 57 -11.89 11.23 27.74
N GLU A 58 -12.12 10.93 26.46
CA GLU A 58 -12.89 9.75 26.02
C GLU A 58 -12.20 8.45 26.44
N SER A 59 -10.87 8.35 26.26
CA SER A 59 -10.08 7.19 26.71
C SER A 59 -10.16 6.99 28.23
N ASN A 60 -10.03 8.06 29.01
CA ASN A 60 -10.19 8.02 30.48
C ASN A 60 -11.64 7.68 30.88
N GLN A 61 -12.65 8.15 30.15
CA GLN A 61 -14.05 7.82 30.42
C GLN A 61 -14.37 6.35 30.07
N LEU A 62 -13.74 5.80 29.02
CA LEU A 62 -13.80 4.37 28.70
C LEU A 62 -13.10 3.52 29.77
N ALA A 63 -11.92 3.93 30.25
CA ALA A 63 -11.22 3.25 31.34
C ALA A 63 -12.04 3.26 32.65
N ALA A 64 -12.69 4.38 32.98
CA ALA A 64 -13.58 4.48 34.13
C ALA A 64 -14.84 3.58 33.98
N LYS A 65 -15.43 3.50 32.79
CA LYS A 65 -16.53 2.56 32.50
C LYS A 65 -16.08 1.10 32.63
N LEU A 66 -14.88 0.77 32.13
CA LEU A 66 -14.33 -0.58 32.16
C LEU A 66 -14.07 -1.03 33.60
N SER A 67 -13.47 -0.15 34.42
CA SER A 67 -13.30 -0.37 35.86
C SER A 67 -14.64 -0.49 36.63
N SER A 68 -15.69 0.24 36.22
CA SER A 68 -17.05 0.03 36.75
C SER A 68 -17.54 -1.39 36.43
N THR A 69 -17.46 -1.81 35.15
CA THR A 69 -17.93 -3.14 34.74
C THR A 69 -17.10 -4.29 35.34
N GLU A 70 -15.82 -4.09 35.64
CA GLU A 70 -15.03 -5.05 36.41
C GLU A 70 -15.54 -5.18 37.86
N GLY A 71 -15.97 -4.07 38.47
CA GLY A 71 -16.65 -4.06 39.77
C GLY A 71 -18.02 -4.75 39.72
N ASP A 72 -18.84 -4.46 38.71
CA ASP A 72 -20.15 -5.09 38.50
C ASP A 72 -20.00 -6.61 38.28
N ILE A 73 -19.00 -7.04 37.49
CA ILE A 73 -18.67 -8.47 37.28
C ILE A 73 -18.16 -9.12 38.58
N ALA A 74 -17.37 -8.42 39.39
CA ALA A 74 -16.93 -8.93 40.69
C ALA A 74 -18.10 -9.13 41.66
N GLN A 75 -19.06 -8.19 41.70
CA GLN A 75 -20.28 -8.34 42.51
C GLN A 75 -21.15 -9.50 41.98
N LEU A 76 -21.38 -9.59 40.66
CA LEU A 76 -22.14 -10.69 40.06
C LEU A 76 -21.50 -12.06 40.34
N ARG A 77 -20.16 -12.16 40.30
CA ARG A 77 -19.44 -13.39 40.70
C ARG A 77 -19.67 -13.72 42.18
N GLN A 78 -19.62 -12.72 43.06
CA GLN A 78 -19.90 -12.90 44.50
C GLN A 78 -21.36 -13.31 44.78
N GLU A 79 -22.33 -12.82 44.00
CA GLU A 79 -23.74 -13.21 44.09
C GLU A 79 -23.97 -14.63 43.51
N LEU A 80 -23.33 -14.97 42.40
CA LEU A 80 -23.39 -16.31 41.80
C LEU A 80 -22.76 -17.38 42.71
N GLU A 81 -21.67 -17.06 43.40
CA GLU A 81 -21.03 -17.95 44.38
C GLU A 81 -21.87 -18.12 45.66
N GLN A 82 -22.56 -17.07 46.13
CA GLN A 82 -23.58 -17.18 47.19
C GLN A 82 -24.77 -18.05 46.74
N ASN A 83 -25.23 -17.89 45.49
CA ASN A 83 -26.30 -18.70 44.92
C ASN A 83 -25.88 -20.18 44.75
N ARG A 84 -24.64 -20.48 44.34
CA ARG A 84 -24.11 -21.84 44.34
C ARG A 84 -24.07 -22.45 45.75
N ALA A 85 -23.62 -21.69 46.76
CA ALA A 85 -23.67 -22.14 48.15
C ALA A 85 -25.12 -22.41 48.65
N ALA A 86 -26.09 -21.59 48.24
CA ALA A 86 -27.51 -21.79 48.56
C ALA A 86 -28.11 -23.02 47.83
N VAL A 87 -27.76 -23.25 46.56
CA VAL A 87 -28.16 -24.43 45.79
C VAL A 87 -27.52 -25.69 46.36
N GLU A 88 -26.26 -25.67 46.78
CA GLU A 88 -25.64 -26.78 47.49
C GLU A 88 -26.34 -27.08 48.82
N ALA A 89 -26.71 -26.06 49.60
CA ALA A 89 -27.47 -26.23 50.84
C ALA A 89 -28.86 -26.84 50.58
N ALA A 90 -29.55 -26.39 49.52
CA ALA A 90 -30.82 -26.95 49.09
C ALA A 90 -30.69 -28.40 48.61
N ASN A 91 -29.66 -28.73 47.82
CA ASN A 91 -29.42 -30.10 47.33
C ASN A 91 -29.08 -31.06 48.48
N ARG A 92 -28.30 -30.62 49.48
CA ARG A 92 -28.06 -31.41 50.71
C ARG A 92 -29.35 -31.61 51.52
N ALA A 93 -30.24 -30.62 51.56
CA ALA A 93 -31.54 -30.76 52.21
C ALA A 93 -32.47 -31.73 51.45
N VAL A 94 -32.45 -31.71 50.11
CA VAL A 94 -33.15 -32.68 49.25
C VAL A 94 -32.58 -34.09 49.46
N GLU A 95 -31.25 -34.27 49.49
CA GLU A 95 -30.63 -35.58 49.73
C GLU A 95 -30.99 -36.15 51.11
N VAL A 96 -31.12 -35.30 52.15
CA VAL A 96 -31.63 -35.68 53.47
C VAL A 96 -33.11 -36.06 53.42
N ALA A 97 -33.93 -35.28 52.71
CA ALA A 97 -35.36 -35.58 52.54
C ALA A 97 -35.60 -36.85 51.72
N GLU A 98 -34.80 -37.13 50.69
CA GLU A 98 -34.85 -38.37 49.91
C GLU A 98 -34.40 -39.57 50.74
N LYS A 99 -33.37 -39.43 51.59
CA LYS A 99 -32.99 -40.47 52.56
C LYS A 99 -34.08 -40.73 53.59
N GLN A 100 -34.76 -39.69 54.09
CA GLN A 100 -35.92 -39.83 54.97
C GLN A 100 -37.09 -40.53 54.24
N LEU A 101 -37.41 -40.11 53.01
CA LEU A 101 -38.48 -40.71 52.20
C LEU A 101 -38.15 -42.16 51.79
N ALA A 102 -36.89 -42.49 51.56
CA ALA A 102 -36.44 -43.86 51.32
C ALA A 102 -36.58 -44.72 52.60
N HIS A 103 -36.28 -44.16 53.77
CA HIS A 103 -36.48 -44.83 55.05
C HIS A 103 -37.98 -45.00 55.37
N GLU A 104 -38.82 -44.02 55.08
CA GLU A 104 -40.28 -44.12 55.21
C GLU A 104 -40.88 -45.11 54.19
N ARG A 105 -40.37 -45.16 52.95
CA ARG A 105 -40.74 -46.17 51.96
C ARG A 105 -40.33 -47.57 52.41
N GLN A 106 -39.14 -47.73 52.99
CA GLN A 106 -38.72 -49.02 53.55
C GLN A 106 -39.61 -49.41 54.72
N ALA A 107 -39.88 -48.50 55.67
CA ALA A 107 -40.80 -48.75 56.78
C ALA A 107 -42.24 -49.07 56.30
N ARG A 108 -42.70 -48.48 55.18
CA ARG A 108 -43.97 -48.86 54.54
C ARG A 108 -43.90 -50.24 53.88
N ILE A 109 -42.79 -50.60 53.25
CA ILE A 109 -42.56 -51.95 52.67
C ILE A 109 -42.56 -53.00 53.79
N ASP A 110 -41.82 -52.74 54.87
CA ASP A 110 -41.74 -53.59 56.06
C ASP A 110 -43.11 -53.71 56.75
N LEU A 111 -43.87 -52.62 56.82
CA LEU A 111 -45.25 -52.62 57.32
C LEU A 111 -46.22 -53.39 56.40
N THR A 112 -46.10 -53.26 55.07
CA THR A 112 -46.90 -54.08 54.15
C THR A 112 -46.53 -55.55 54.20
N ALA A 113 -45.25 -55.89 54.36
CA ALA A 113 -44.82 -57.28 54.58
C ALA A 113 -45.38 -57.82 55.92
N CYS A 114 -45.37 -57.01 56.98
CA CYS A 114 -45.96 -57.37 58.27
C CYS A 114 -47.50 -57.53 58.18
N LEU A 115 -48.19 -56.71 57.38
CA LEU A 115 -49.63 -56.83 57.11
C LEU A 115 -49.95 -58.01 56.17
N GLU A 116 -49.05 -58.37 55.27
CA GLU A 116 -49.15 -59.59 54.45
C GLU A 116 -48.91 -60.85 55.29
N ASP A 117 -47.95 -60.84 56.23
CA ASP A 117 -47.77 -61.88 57.25
C ASP A 117 -48.98 -61.96 58.20
N GLU A 118 -49.59 -60.83 58.58
CA GLU A 118 -50.82 -60.84 59.39
C GLU A 118 -52.03 -61.35 58.58
N GLN A 119 -52.13 -61.02 57.29
CA GLN A 119 -53.11 -61.61 56.36
C GLN A 119 -52.87 -63.11 56.18
N GLN A 120 -51.62 -63.54 56.12
CA GLN A 120 -51.22 -64.94 56.01
C GLN A 120 -51.59 -65.70 57.30
N GLN A 121 -51.25 -65.17 58.48
CA GLN A 121 -51.68 -65.72 59.76
C GLN A 121 -53.20 -65.74 59.92
N ARG A 122 -53.93 -64.71 59.49
CA ARG A 122 -55.40 -64.70 59.50
C ARG A 122 -55.97 -65.77 58.56
N ARG A 123 -55.36 -66.00 57.39
CA ARG A 123 -55.75 -67.10 56.48
C ARG A 123 -55.45 -68.47 57.08
N GLU A 124 -54.29 -68.63 57.73
CA GLU A 124 -53.92 -69.88 58.44
C GLU A 124 -54.87 -70.15 59.61
N GLN A 125 -55.19 -69.15 60.43
CA GLN A 125 -56.19 -69.20 61.50
C GLN A 125 -57.60 -69.51 60.94
N GLN A 126 -57.94 -68.98 59.77
CA GLN A 126 -59.22 -69.24 59.11
C GLN A 126 -59.26 -70.64 58.44
N THR A 127 -58.12 -71.22 58.06
CA THR A 127 -58.04 -72.65 57.72
C THR A 127 -58.17 -73.54 58.95
N THR A 128 -57.53 -73.21 60.09
CA THR A 128 -57.76 -73.98 61.33
C THR A 128 -59.20 -73.89 61.82
N ALA A 129 -59.86 -72.73 61.70
CA ALA A 129 -61.28 -72.59 62.03
C ALA A 129 -62.20 -73.40 61.09
N ASN A 130 -61.87 -73.50 59.80
CA ASN A 130 -62.60 -74.36 58.86
C ASN A 130 -62.35 -75.86 59.10
N ASP A 131 -61.14 -76.26 59.49
CA ASP A 131 -60.84 -77.66 59.83
C ASP A 131 -61.43 -78.05 61.20
N GLU A 132 -61.51 -77.13 62.16
CA GLU A 132 -62.30 -77.32 63.39
C GLU A 132 -63.80 -77.42 63.09
N SER A 133 -64.31 -76.63 62.14
CA SER A 133 -65.72 -76.73 61.68
C SER A 133 -66.01 -78.10 61.03
N LYS A 134 -65.11 -78.60 60.16
CA LYS A 134 -65.19 -79.97 59.63
C LYS A 134 -65.13 -81.03 60.73
N GLN A 135 -64.20 -80.89 61.69
CA GLN A 135 -64.14 -81.79 62.84
C GLN A 135 -65.38 -81.71 63.73
N PHE A 136 -66.14 -80.61 63.71
CA PHE A 136 -67.42 -80.52 64.40
C PHE A 136 -68.54 -81.23 63.63
N GLU A 137 -68.61 -81.08 62.30
CA GLU A 137 -69.58 -81.81 61.47
C GLU A 137 -69.39 -83.32 61.52
N ASP A 138 -68.17 -83.82 61.29
CA ASP A 138 -67.91 -85.27 61.23
C ASP A 138 -68.07 -85.94 62.60
N ARG A 139 -67.80 -85.20 63.69
CA ARG A 139 -68.04 -85.67 65.07
C ARG A 139 -69.52 -85.67 65.45
N ASN A 140 -70.35 -84.82 64.82
CA ASN A 140 -71.81 -84.93 64.88
C ASN A 140 -72.34 -86.10 64.04
N ARG A 141 -71.77 -86.36 62.85
CA ARG A 141 -72.09 -87.55 62.03
C ARG A 141 -71.77 -88.86 62.77
N GLU A 142 -70.67 -88.92 63.53
CA GLU A 142 -70.32 -90.11 64.33
C GLU A 142 -71.27 -90.32 65.53
N LEU A 143 -71.77 -89.24 66.15
CA LEU A 143 -72.74 -89.34 67.26
C LEU A 143 -74.11 -89.88 66.79
N LEU A 144 -74.60 -89.44 65.63
CA LEU A 144 -75.84 -89.96 65.04
C LEU A 144 -75.72 -91.46 64.66
N HIS A 145 -74.53 -91.93 64.31
CA HIS A 145 -74.28 -93.35 64.02
C HIS A 145 -74.22 -94.27 65.27
N ARG A 146 -74.32 -93.73 66.49
CA ARG A 146 -74.25 -94.52 67.74
C ARG A 146 -75.56 -94.61 68.53
N LEU A 147 -76.67 -94.06 68.02
CA LEU A 147 -78.00 -94.12 68.66
C LEU A 147 -79.06 -94.92 67.88
N ALA A 148 -78.65 -95.67 66.85
CA ALA A 148 -79.57 -96.39 65.94
C ALA A 148 -79.36 -97.93 65.93
N ALA A 149 -79.11 -98.55 67.09
CA ALA A 149 -78.71 -99.97 67.15
C ALA A 149 -79.33 -100.85 68.28
N THR A 150 -80.26 -100.35 69.10
CA THR A 150 -80.95 -101.18 70.12
C THR A 150 -82.43 -100.83 70.33
N GLU A 151 -83.27 -100.98 69.30
CA GLU A 151 -84.67 -101.41 69.48
C GLU A 151 -85.30 -101.94 68.18
N SER A 152 -84.64 -102.94 67.59
CA SER A 152 -85.30 -103.79 66.59
C SER A 152 -86.32 -104.71 67.28
N LYS A 153 -87.44 -104.95 66.60
CA LYS A 153 -88.40 -106.04 66.86
C LYS A 153 -89.50 -105.82 67.91
N ARG A 154 -90.20 -104.68 67.81
CA ARG A 154 -91.63 -104.59 68.17
C ARG A 154 -92.43 -103.69 67.24
N ASP A 155 -92.52 -104.11 65.97
CA ASP A 155 -93.76 -104.16 65.16
C ASP A 155 -93.43 -104.18 63.66
N GLU A 156 -93.03 -105.35 63.17
CA GLU A 156 -93.03 -105.67 61.75
C GLU A 156 -94.49 -105.65 61.24
N LEU A 157 -94.97 -104.56 60.62
CA LEU A 157 -96.01 -104.55 59.54
C LEU A 157 -96.44 -103.14 58.99
N SER A 158 -95.59 -102.10 59.00
CA SER A 158 -95.92 -100.79 58.35
C SER A 158 -94.80 -100.13 57.50
N GLY A 159 -93.56 -100.60 57.62
CA GLY A 159 -92.36 -99.85 57.18
C GLY A 159 -92.01 -99.86 55.68
N GLN A 160 -92.97 -99.85 54.74
CA GLN A 160 -92.68 -99.84 53.29
C GLN A 160 -92.98 -98.51 52.57
N ASN A 161 -93.57 -97.51 53.22
CA ASN A 161 -93.95 -96.24 52.58
C ASN A 161 -93.00 -95.06 52.88
N GLU A 162 -92.28 -95.09 54.00
CA GLU A 162 -91.48 -93.95 54.48
C GLU A 162 -90.06 -93.89 53.87
N HIS A 163 -89.49 -95.04 53.47
CA HIS A 163 -88.13 -95.11 52.92
C HIS A 163 -87.96 -94.27 51.62
N LEU A 164 -89.03 -94.16 50.82
CA LEU A 164 -89.04 -93.35 49.60
C LEU A 164 -89.04 -91.84 49.89
N GLN A 165 -89.59 -91.40 51.03
CA GLN A 165 -89.66 -89.97 51.37
C GLN A 165 -88.29 -89.40 51.78
N HIS A 166 -87.51 -90.17 52.55
CA HIS A 166 -86.16 -89.73 52.95
C HIS A 166 -85.16 -89.67 51.77
N GLN A 167 -85.28 -90.55 50.77
CA GLN A 167 -84.48 -90.45 49.55
C GLN A 167 -84.86 -89.21 48.70
N LEU A 168 -86.15 -88.88 48.63
CA LEU A 168 -86.64 -87.68 47.94
C LEU A 168 -86.07 -86.38 48.56
N ALA A 169 -85.99 -86.33 49.89
CA ALA A 169 -85.50 -85.16 50.61
C ALA A 169 -84.03 -84.85 50.26
N ALA A 170 -83.15 -85.86 50.26
CA ALA A 170 -81.73 -85.71 49.93
C ALA A 170 -81.51 -85.18 48.50
N GLN A 171 -82.14 -85.81 47.51
CA GLN A 171 -82.02 -85.39 46.10
C GLN A 171 -82.60 -83.98 45.87
N SER A 172 -83.58 -83.54 46.66
CA SER A 172 -84.10 -82.17 46.60
C SER A 172 -83.10 -81.10 47.07
N ALA A 173 -82.19 -81.45 47.98
CA ALA A 173 -81.15 -80.55 48.48
C ALA A 173 -80.02 -80.37 47.45
N GLU A 174 -79.52 -81.47 46.88
CA GLU A 174 -78.50 -81.46 45.81
C GLU A 174 -78.99 -80.67 44.59
N LEU A 175 -80.26 -80.89 44.19
CA LEU A 175 -80.92 -80.14 43.12
C LEU A 175 -81.11 -78.64 43.44
N ASN A 176 -80.96 -78.20 44.70
CA ASN A 176 -81.05 -76.79 45.08
C ASN A 176 -79.66 -76.14 45.25
N ALA A 177 -78.66 -76.89 45.72
CA ALA A 177 -77.25 -76.46 45.75
C ALA A 177 -76.72 -76.19 44.32
N THR A 178 -76.91 -77.14 43.41
CA THR A 178 -76.57 -76.99 41.97
C THR A 178 -77.24 -75.78 41.34
N LYS A 179 -78.53 -75.51 41.64
CA LYS A 179 -79.22 -74.28 41.19
C LYS A 179 -78.65 -72.99 41.79
N GLN A 180 -78.06 -73.01 42.98
CA GLN A 180 -77.40 -71.84 43.56
C GLN A 180 -76.02 -71.61 42.92
N GLN A 181 -75.26 -72.68 42.67
CA GLN A 181 -73.99 -72.64 41.94
C GLN A 181 -74.20 -72.12 40.51
N LEU A 182 -75.15 -72.68 39.76
CA LEU A 182 -75.51 -72.22 38.41
C LEU A 182 -75.92 -70.73 38.39
N LYS A 183 -76.64 -70.25 39.41
CA LYS A 183 -76.98 -68.81 39.55
C LYS A 183 -75.76 -67.94 39.84
N ALA A 184 -74.83 -68.39 40.68
CA ALA A 184 -73.60 -67.67 40.97
C ALA A 184 -72.72 -67.57 39.72
N ALA A 185 -72.52 -68.70 39.02
CA ALA A 185 -71.79 -68.75 37.75
C ALA A 185 -72.45 -67.87 36.67
N THR A 186 -73.78 -67.87 36.56
CA THR A 186 -74.51 -66.96 35.64
C THR A 186 -74.25 -65.49 35.98
N HIS A 187 -74.22 -65.12 37.27
CA HIS A 187 -73.96 -63.72 37.67
C HIS A 187 -72.50 -63.30 37.42
N GLN A 188 -71.55 -64.22 37.59
CA GLN A 188 -70.14 -64.02 37.22
C GLN A 188 -69.97 -63.89 35.69
N LEU A 189 -70.70 -64.67 34.90
CA LEU A 189 -70.64 -64.60 33.44
C LEU A 189 -71.21 -63.26 32.92
N ASN A 190 -72.33 -62.78 33.46
CA ASN A 190 -72.88 -61.47 33.12
C ASN A 190 -71.92 -60.32 33.48
N THR A 191 -71.25 -60.38 34.63
CA THR A 191 -70.29 -59.34 35.04
C THR A 191 -68.97 -59.39 34.26
N ALA A 192 -68.59 -60.57 33.75
CA ALA A 192 -67.54 -60.69 32.74
C ALA A 192 -67.94 -60.11 31.37
N GLU A 193 -69.22 -60.19 31.00
CA GLU A 193 -69.77 -59.60 29.77
C GLU A 193 -69.81 -58.06 29.84
N ASP A 194 -70.33 -57.49 30.94
CA ASP A 194 -70.32 -56.03 31.21
C ASP A 194 -68.89 -55.44 31.16
N THR A 195 -67.90 -56.16 31.71
CA THR A 195 -66.49 -55.71 31.71
C THR A 195 -65.81 -55.88 30.34
N MET A 196 -66.19 -56.88 29.56
CA MET A 196 -65.76 -57.00 28.15
C MET A 196 -66.29 -55.85 27.29
N ASP A 197 -67.54 -55.44 27.44
CA ASP A 197 -68.12 -54.31 26.69
C ASP A 197 -67.50 -52.97 27.09
N SER A 198 -67.19 -52.78 28.39
CA SER A 198 -66.43 -51.61 28.87
C SER A 198 -65.05 -51.49 28.20
N ALA A 199 -64.26 -52.57 28.17
CA ALA A 199 -62.95 -52.57 27.49
C ALA A 199 -63.06 -52.49 25.95
N SER A 200 -64.16 -52.99 25.36
CA SER A 200 -64.48 -52.80 23.95
C SER A 200 -64.65 -51.31 23.62
N ALA A 201 -65.33 -50.55 24.48
CA ALA A 201 -65.49 -49.10 24.36
C ALA A 201 -64.14 -48.35 24.52
N GLU A 202 -63.30 -48.72 25.48
CA GLU A 202 -61.95 -48.15 25.63
C GLU A 202 -61.09 -48.36 24.38
N ILE A 203 -61.10 -49.56 23.79
CA ILE A 203 -60.35 -49.83 22.55
C ILE A 203 -60.92 -49.04 21.36
N GLN A 204 -62.22 -48.79 21.29
CA GLN A 204 -62.77 -47.87 20.28
C GLN A 204 -62.30 -46.42 20.50
N ALA A 205 -62.20 -45.95 21.75
CA ALA A 205 -61.67 -44.63 22.06
C ALA A 205 -60.17 -44.50 21.71
N LEU A 206 -59.36 -45.50 22.05
CA LEU A 206 -57.94 -45.55 21.69
C LEU A 206 -57.73 -45.59 20.17
N ARG A 207 -58.53 -46.38 19.42
CA ARG A 207 -58.48 -46.39 17.94
C ARG A 207 -58.82 -45.02 17.33
N LYS A 208 -59.81 -44.30 17.88
CA LYS A 208 -60.13 -42.93 17.43
C LYS A 208 -58.99 -41.95 17.71
N ARG A 209 -58.32 -42.05 18.87
CA ARG A 209 -57.12 -41.24 19.19
C ARG A 209 -55.95 -41.54 18.26
N TYR A 210 -55.68 -42.82 17.99
CA TYR A 210 -54.63 -43.25 17.07
C TYR A 210 -54.87 -42.70 15.65
N ALA A 211 -56.09 -42.84 15.10
CA ALA A 211 -56.42 -42.30 13.78
C ALA A 211 -56.29 -40.77 13.67
N ALA A 212 -56.57 -40.02 14.74
CA ALA A 212 -56.36 -38.58 14.78
C ALA A 212 -54.86 -38.20 14.79
N LEU A 213 -54.02 -38.96 15.47
CA LEU A 213 -52.56 -38.81 15.43
C LEU A 213 -51.97 -39.18 14.07
N GLU A 214 -52.49 -40.21 13.42
CA GLU A 214 -52.08 -40.63 12.07
C GLU A 214 -52.41 -39.54 11.02
N GLN A 215 -53.56 -38.88 11.15
CA GLN A 215 -53.87 -37.67 10.37
C GLN A 215 -52.96 -36.48 10.69
N ALA A 216 -52.61 -36.26 11.96
CA ALA A 216 -51.66 -35.20 12.34
C ALA A 216 -50.24 -35.47 11.80
N LYS A 217 -49.82 -36.74 11.77
CA LYS A 217 -48.55 -37.17 11.16
C LYS A 217 -48.52 -36.89 9.67
N HIS A 218 -49.57 -37.25 8.92
CA HIS A 218 -49.64 -36.91 7.50
C HIS A 218 -49.66 -35.40 7.22
N LYS A 219 -50.24 -34.59 8.11
CA LYS A 219 -50.17 -33.12 8.01
C LYS A 219 -48.73 -32.60 8.22
N THR A 220 -48.02 -33.11 9.22
CA THR A 220 -46.62 -32.72 9.46
C THR A 220 -45.68 -33.22 8.36
N GLU A 221 -45.92 -34.41 7.78
CA GLU A 221 -45.21 -34.89 6.58
C GLU A 221 -45.42 -33.98 5.36
N GLN A 222 -46.65 -33.47 5.16
CA GLN A 222 -46.93 -32.49 4.09
C GLN A 222 -46.26 -31.13 4.36
N GLU A 223 -46.21 -30.69 5.62
CA GLU A 223 -45.51 -29.46 6.02
C GLU A 223 -43.99 -29.60 5.88
N GLN A 224 -43.43 -30.78 6.16
CA GLN A 224 -42.03 -31.12 5.88
C GLN A 224 -41.73 -31.19 4.37
N GLN A 225 -42.61 -31.77 3.54
CA GLN A 225 -42.44 -31.76 2.07
C GLN A 225 -42.52 -30.34 1.48
N SER A 226 -43.39 -29.49 2.04
CA SER A 226 -43.45 -28.06 1.72
C SER A 226 -42.14 -27.34 2.10
N LEU A 227 -41.59 -27.61 3.29
CA LEU A 227 -40.29 -27.07 3.69
C LEU A 227 -39.15 -27.60 2.84
N ALA A 228 -39.16 -28.88 2.45
CA ALA A 228 -38.12 -29.47 1.61
C ALA A 228 -38.08 -28.80 0.23
N ALA A 229 -39.23 -28.54 -0.39
CA ALA A 229 -39.31 -27.80 -1.65
C ALA A 229 -38.89 -26.31 -1.49
N GLN A 230 -39.14 -25.70 -0.33
CA GLN A 230 -38.61 -24.37 -0.01
C GLN A 230 -37.09 -24.41 0.16
N VAL A 231 -36.53 -25.40 0.86
CA VAL A 231 -35.07 -25.59 1.01
C VAL A 231 -34.41 -25.90 -0.33
N GLU A 232 -35.06 -26.66 -1.22
CA GLU A 232 -34.57 -26.93 -2.59
C GLU A 232 -34.52 -25.63 -3.42
N THR A 233 -35.61 -24.86 -3.47
CA THR A 233 -35.64 -23.55 -4.16
C THR A 233 -34.73 -22.49 -3.51
N LEU A 234 -34.48 -22.58 -2.21
CA LEU A 234 -33.46 -21.77 -1.52
C LEU A 234 -32.04 -22.26 -1.80
N THR A 235 -31.84 -23.55 -2.06
CA THR A 235 -30.54 -24.11 -2.49
C THR A 235 -30.22 -23.67 -3.91
N ASP A 236 -31.20 -23.71 -4.82
CA ASP A 236 -31.08 -23.12 -6.16
C ASP A 236 -30.77 -21.62 -6.09
N ALA A 237 -31.43 -20.88 -5.19
CA ALA A 237 -31.16 -19.46 -4.97
C ALA A 237 -29.78 -19.20 -4.37
N VAL A 238 -29.27 -20.08 -3.50
CA VAL A 238 -27.91 -20.03 -2.95
C VAL A 238 -26.87 -20.42 -4.00
N GLU A 239 -27.13 -21.36 -4.90
CA GLU A 239 -26.25 -21.65 -6.04
C GLU A 239 -26.24 -20.50 -7.06
N ALA A 240 -27.38 -19.84 -7.31
CA ALA A 240 -27.44 -18.61 -8.10
C ALA A 240 -26.65 -17.47 -7.42
N ALA A 241 -26.87 -17.23 -6.13
CA ALA A 241 -26.11 -16.23 -5.35
C ALA A 241 -24.60 -16.57 -5.26
N ARG A 242 -24.23 -17.85 -5.32
CA ARG A 242 -22.84 -18.32 -5.41
C ARG A 242 -22.21 -18.07 -6.78
N VAL A 243 -22.99 -18.18 -7.87
CA VAL A 243 -22.55 -17.78 -9.22
C VAL A 243 -22.40 -16.25 -9.30
N ASP A 244 -23.35 -15.49 -8.76
CA ASP A 244 -23.23 -14.03 -8.65
C ASP A 244 -22.04 -13.63 -7.74
N SER A 245 -21.81 -14.33 -6.63
CA SER A 245 -20.61 -14.16 -5.79
C SER A 245 -19.31 -14.51 -6.55
N GLN A 246 -19.32 -15.51 -7.43
CA GLN A 246 -18.20 -15.77 -8.36
C GLN A 246 -18.01 -14.64 -9.37
N HIS A 247 -19.07 -14.02 -9.88
CA HIS A 247 -18.98 -12.83 -10.72
C HIS A 247 -18.53 -11.59 -9.94
N GLN A 248 -18.95 -11.42 -8.68
CA GLN A 248 -18.42 -10.39 -7.78
C GLN A 248 -16.94 -10.62 -7.47
N LEU A 249 -16.49 -11.88 -7.30
CA LEU A 249 -15.06 -12.22 -7.15
C LEU A 249 -14.26 -11.91 -8.42
N GLN A 250 -14.82 -12.15 -9.61
CA GLN A 250 -14.21 -11.74 -10.88
C GLN A 250 -14.14 -10.21 -11.01
N ALA A 251 -15.20 -9.50 -10.59
CA ALA A 251 -15.21 -8.03 -10.54
C ALA A 251 -14.19 -7.49 -9.54
N ALA A 252 -14.09 -8.08 -8.34
CA ALA A 252 -13.08 -7.76 -7.34
C ALA A 252 -11.65 -8.01 -7.85
N HIS A 253 -11.43 -9.05 -8.66
CA HIS A 253 -10.14 -9.28 -9.33
C HIS A 253 -9.85 -8.20 -10.40
N GLY A 254 -10.89 -7.75 -11.12
CA GLY A 254 -10.81 -6.58 -12.00
C GLY A 254 -10.49 -5.28 -11.26
N PHE A 255 -11.08 -5.06 -10.08
CA PHE A 255 -10.71 -3.94 -9.20
C PHE A 255 -9.30 -4.06 -8.65
N GLN A 256 -8.84 -5.26 -8.28
CA GLN A 256 -7.46 -5.47 -7.87
C GLN A 256 -6.48 -5.13 -9.00
N GLN A 257 -6.79 -5.49 -10.25
CA GLN A 257 -6.01 -5.04 -11.41
C GLN A 257 -6.05 -3.51 -11.60
N GLN A 258 -7.18 -2.84 -11.35
CA GLN A 258 -7.26 -1.37 -11.36
C GLN A 258 -6.45 -0.74 -10.22
N ILE A 259 -6.42 -1.33 -9.03
CA ILE A 259 -5.60 -0.90 -7.89
C ILE A 259 -4.11 -1.12 -8.19
N GLU A 260 -3.73 -2.24 -8.80
CA GLU A 260 -2.34 -2.51 -9.22
C GLU A 260 -1.89 -1.54 -10.34
N GLN A 261 -2.78 -1.21 -11.29
CA GLN A 261 -2.55 -0.18 -12.31
C GLN A 261 -2.42 1.22 -11.69
N ALA A 262 -3.29 1.59 -10.75
CA ALA A 262 -3.19 2.85 -10.03
C ALA A 262 -1.90 2.93 -9.19
N ALA A 263 -1.51 1.84 -8.52
CA ALA A 263 -0.25 1.75 -7.77
C ALA A 263 0.99 1.73 -8.69
N ALA A 264 0.88 1.27 -9.93
CA ALA A 264 1.94 1.40 -10.95
C ALA A 264 2.04 2.86 -11.44
N GLN A 265 0.91 3.51 -11.72
CA GLN A 265 0.87 4.94 -12.06
C GLN A 265 1.45 5.80 -10.94
N LEU A 266 1.07 5.56 -9.68
CA LEU A 266 1.55 6.29 -8.51
C LEU A 266 3.05 6.10 -8.30
N ARG A 267 3.58 4.87 -8.45
CA ARG A 267 5.03 4.60 -8.46
C ARG A 267 5.77 5.30 -9.60
N SER A 268 5.18 5.37 -10.81
CA SER A 268 5.78 6.10 -11.93
C SER A 268 5.77 7.63 -11.72
N ALA A 269 4.72 8.16 -11.10
CA ALA A 269 4.63 9.57 -10.71
C ALA A 269 5.63 9.91 -9.59
N GLU A 270 5.91 8.97 -8.68
CA GLU A 270 6.93 9.13 -7.63
C GLU A 270 8.37 9.04 -8.19
N GLN A 271 8.63 8.16 -9.16
CA GLN A 271 9.88 8.17 -9.92
C GLN A 271 10.07 9.50 -10.68
N GLN A 272 9.01 9.99 -11.35
CA GLN A 272 9.05 11.29 -12.03
C GLN A 272 9.25 12.45 -11.04
N ARG A 273 8.62 12.41 -9.86
CA ARG A 273 8.84 13.38 -8.78
C ARG A 273 10.30 13.41 -8.33
N ASN A 274 10.96 12.26 -8.21
CA ASN A 274 12.37 12.21 -7.82
C ASN A 274 13.29 12.81 -8.89
N LEU A 275 13.00 12.56 -10.19
CA LEU A 275 13.71 13.19 -11.31
C LEU A 275 13.46 14.70 -11.41
N ASP A 276 12.20 15.13 -11.24
CA ASP A 276 11.83 16.55 -11.27
C ASP A 276 12.42 17.29 -10.04
N ALA A 277 12.54 16.64 -8.88
CA ALA A 277 13.23 17.19 -7.70
C ALA A 277 14.76 17.32 -7.91
N GLN A 278 15.41 16.34 -8.52
CA GLN A 278 16.83 16.44 -8.90
C GLN A 278 17.07 17.63 -9.84
N ARG A 279 16.21 17.81 -10.84
CA ARG A 279 16.24 18.96 -11.77
C ARG A 279 16.04 20.30 -11.07
N ILE A 280 15.17 20.39 -10.06
CA ILE A 280 15.02 21.61 -9.25
C ILE A 280 16.37 21.93 -8.57
N THR A 281 17.01 20.97 -7.91
CA THR A 281 18.31 21.19 -7.27
C THR A 281 19.43 21.56 -8.27
N GLU A 282 19.44 20.98 -9.47
CA GLU A 282 20.37 21.38 -10.55
C GLU A 282 20.12 22.81 -11.03
N LEU A 283 18.85 23.22 -11.18
CA LEU A 283 18.47 24.59 -11.55
C LEU A 283 18.77 25.59 -10.43
N GLU A 284 18.54 25.26 -9.16
CA GLU A 284 18.89 26.08 -7.99
C GLU A 284 20.40 26.34 -7.92
N GLN A 285 21.22 25.30 -8.11
CA GLN A 285 22.68 25.44 -8.17
C GLN A 285 23.13 26.31 -9.36
N THR A 286 22.50 26.13 -10.52
CA THR A 286 22.77 26.94 -11.72
C THR A 286 22.44 28.40 -11.48
N LEU A 287 21.24 28.69 -10.94
CA LEU A 287 20.74 30.04 -10.64
C LEU A 287 21.62 30.74 -9.60
N ALA A 288 22.04 30.03 -8.55
CA ALA A 288 23.00 30.54 -7.56
C ALA A 288 24.38 30.87 -8.18
N SER A 289 24.87 30.03 -9.11
CA SER A 289 26.14 30.29 -9.82
C SER A 289 26.06 31.51 -10.75
N GLN A 290 24.93 31.67 -11.47
CA GLN A 290 24.67 32.81 -12.35
C GLN A 290 24.57 34.12 -11.55
N ALA A 291 23.86 34.11 -10.42
CA ALA A 291 23.77 35.27 -9.51
C ALA A 291 25.16 35.69 -8.99
N ALA A 292 25.97 34.75 -8.51
CA ALA A 292 27.33 35.02 -8.05
C ALA A 292 28.27 35.52 -9.17
N GLN A 293 28.01 35.18 -10.43
CA GLN A 293 28.74 35.71 -11.59
C GLN A 293 28.31 37.14 -11.92
N ILE A 294 27.02 37.46 -11.83
CA ILE A 294 26.47 38.82 -12.01
C ILE A 294 27.02 39.78 -10.94
N GLU A 295 27.12 39.35 -9.68
CA GLU A 295 27.74 40.16 -8.61
C GLU A 295 29.21 40.50 -8.92
N ARG A 296 30.00 39.52 -9.38
CA ARG A 296 31.41 39.74 -9.76
C ARG A 296 31.56 40.72 -10.92
N ILE A 297 30.79 40.53 -11.99
CA ILE A 297 30.80 41.44 -13.15
C ILE A 297 30.37 42.85 -12.75
N THR A 298 29.43 42.98 -11.81
CA THR A 298 29.01 44.28 -11.25
C THR A 298 30.12 44.94 -10.44
N ALA A 299 30.87 44.17 -9.64
CA ALA A 299 32.05 44.66 -8.93
C ALA A 299 33.17 45.10 -9.88
N ASP A 300 33.51 44.28 -10.87
CA ASP A 300 34.54 44.59 -11.89
C ASP A 300 34.16 45.83 -12.71
N LYS A 301 32.89 45.96 -13.10
CA LYS A 301 32.34 47.16 -13.74
C LYS A 301 32.51 48.40 -12.86
N SER A 302 32.21 48.30 -11.56
CA SER A 302 32.42 49.42 -10.62
C SER A 302 33.90 49.82 -10.48
N HIS A 303 34.81 48.85 -10.54
CA HIS A 303 36.24 49.09 -10.52
C HIS A 303 36.72 49.78 -11.81
N HIS A 304 36.29 49.32 -12.99
CA HIS A 304 36.59 49.97 -14.26
C HIS A 304 36.04 51.39 -14.33
N ALA A 305 34.81 51.64 -13.89
CA ALA A 305 34.25 52.99 -13.81
C ALA A 305 35.08 53.91 -12.89
N ALA A 306 35.61 53.39 -11.76
CA ALA A 306 36.51 54.13 -10.88
C ALA A 306 37.87 54.44 -11.52
N VAL A 307 38.44 53.50 -12.29
CA VAL A 307 39.68 53.71 -13.07
C VAL A 307 39.46 54.78 -14.15
N ILE A 308 38.40 54.66 -14.95
CA ILE A 308 38.02 55.67 -15.97
C ILE A 308 37.86 57.05 -15.32
N ALA A 309 37.22 57.13 -14.15
CA ALA A 309 37.04 58.37 -13.40
C ALA A 309 38.33 58.93 -12.79
N ALA A 310 39.41 58.15 -12.68
CA ALA A 310 40.75 58.62 -12.33
C ALA A 310 41.49 59.13 -13.58
N THR A 311 41.57 58.33 -14.65
CA THR A 311 42.24 58.70 -15.92
C THR A 311 41.64 59.97 -16.53
N ASN A 312 40.33 60.20 -16.40
CA ASN A 312 39.70 61.47 -16.84
C ASN A 312 40.21 62.71 -16.07
N ARG A 313 40.61 62.58 -14.79
CA ARG A 313 41.21 63.69 -14.02
C ARG A 313 42.62 63.98 -14.50
N GLU A 314 43.40 62.93 -14.77
CA GLU A 314 44.75 63.06 -15.32
C GLU A 314 44.72 63.67 -16.73
N LEU A 315 43.76 63.27 -17.58
CA LEU A 315 43.53 63.90 -18.88
C LEU A 315 43.15 65.39 -18.73
N THR A 316 42.28 65.72 -17.77
CA THR A 316 41.91 67.12 -17.49
C THR A 316 43.12 67.95 -17.06
N GLN A 317 44.02 67.38 -16.23
CA GLN A 317 45.26 68.04 -15.85
C GLN A 317 46.21 68.21 -17.05
N ALA A 318 46.46 67.16 -17.83
CA ALA A 318 47.30 67.22 -19.03
C ALA A 318 46.74 68.18 -20.10
N GLN A 319 45.42 68.35 -20.18
CA GLN A 319 44.77 69.38 -21.01
C GLN A 319 45.08 70.80 -20.51
N ALA A 320 45.07 71.04 -19.20
CA ALA A 320 45.46 72.33 -18.61
C ALA A 320 46.97 72.59 -18.77
N ASP A 321 47.82 71.60 -18.50
CA ASP A 321 49.28 71.67 -18.68
C ASP A 321 49.64 72.04 -20.13
N TYR A 322 49.02 71.35 -21.10
CA TYR A 322 49.17 71.63 -22.53
C TYR A 322 48.72 73.06 -22.91
N GLN A 323 47.58 73.54 -22.38
CA GLN A 323 47.11 74.91 -22.64
C GLN A 323 48.06 75.97 -22.09
N GLY A 324 48.62 75.76 -20.88
CA GLY A 324 49.62 76.64 -20.29
C GLY A 324 50.91 76.71 -21.13
N LEU A 325 51.44 75.56 -21.54
CA LEU A 325 52.59 75.48 -22.45
C LEU A 325 52.31 76.15 -23.81
N GLN A 326 51.07 76.03 -24.33
CA GLN A 326 50.69 76.62 -25.60
C GLN A 326 50.63 78.16 -25.52
N GLN A 327 50.20 78.72 -24.38
CA GLN A 327 50.25 80.16 -24.13
C GLN A 327 51.69 80.67 -24.04
N GLN A 328 52.55 80.01 -23.24
CA GLN A 328 53.97 80.36 -23.11
C GLN A 328 54.71 80.32 -24.46
N TYR A 329 54.45 79.31 -25.29
CA TYR A 329 55.02 79.23 -26.64
C TYR A 329 54.54 80.37 -27.55
N GLN A 330 53.26 80.77 -27.49
CA GLN A 330 52.75 81.90 -28.26
C GLN A 330 53.35 83.24 -27.82
N GLU A 331 53.60 83.43 -26.53
CA GLU A 331 54.21 84.65 -25.98
C GLU A 331 55.68 84.74 -26.41
N LEU A 332 56.48 83.71 -26.12
CA LEU A 332 57.90 83.64 -26.52
C LEU A 332 58.09 83.76 -28.04
N HIS A 333 57.16 83.21 -28.85
CA HIS A 333 57.23 83.32 -30.31
C HIS A 333 56.92 84.75 -30.81
N ARG A 334 56.04 85.51 -30.14
CA ARG A 334 55.83 86.94 -30.45
C ARG A 334 57.05 87.78 -30.12
N GLU A 335 57.69 87.52 -28.98
CA GLU A 335 58.93 88.19 -28.59
C GLU A 335 60.06 87.88 -29.57
N TYR A 336 60.20 86.63 -29.99
CA TYR A 336 61.16 86.21 -31.02
C TYR A 336 60.91 86.90 -32.38
N GLN A 337 59.65 87.01 -32.82
CA GLN A 337 59.29 87.76 -34.04
C GLN A 337 59.61 89.27 -33.90
N ALA A 338 59.38 89.85 -32.72
CA ALA A 338 59.73 91.24 -32.45
C ALA A 338 61.25 91.48 -32.48
N LEU A 339 62.03 90.55 -31.92
CA LEU A 339 63.50 90.56 -31.97
C LEU A 339 64.05 90.37 -33.39
N GLN A 340 63.52 89.43 -34.19
CA GLN A 340 63.87 89.32 -35.61
C GLN A 340 63.56 90.62 -36.36
N THR A 341 62.39 91.23 -36.12
CA THR A 341 62.01 92.51 -36.72
C THR A 341 62.92 93.66 -36.28
N HIS A 342 63.42 93.63 -35.05
CA HIS A 342 64.39 94.62 -34.54
C HIS A 342 65.77 94.41 -35.17
N SER A 343 66.25 93.17 -35.21
CA SER A 343 67.52 92.80 -35.86
C SER A 343 67.52 93.16 -37.34
N GLN A 344 66.42 92.94 -38.06
CA GLN A 344 66.25 93.38 -39.44
C GLN A 344 66.42 94.90 -39.56
N LYS A 345 65.73 95.69 -38.73
CA LYS A 345 65.89 97.16 -38.71
C LYS A 345 67.30 97.62 -38.31
N VAL A 346 68.03 96.85 -37.52
CA VAL A 346 69.45 97.09 -37.21
C VAL A 346 70.33 96.74 -38.42
N THR A 347 70.07 95.65 -39.16
CA THR A 347 70.77 95.34 -40.42
C THR A 347 70.51 96.38 -41.52
N GLU A 348 69.28 96.89 -41.64
CA GLU A 348 68.93 97.96 -42.57
C GLU A 348 69.66 99.27 -42.22
N LYS A 349 69.70 99.63 -40.93
CA LYS A 349 70.50 100.76 -40.44
C LYS A 349 71.99 100.55 -40.70
N LEU A 350 72.53 99.35 -40.46
CA LEU A 350 73.93 99.01 -40.72
C LEU A 350 74.28 99.08 -42.20
N ALA A 351 73.44 98.58 -43.10
CA ALA A 351 73.66 98.73 -44.54
C ALA A 351 73.62 100.21 -44.97
N ALA A 352 72.71 101.00 -44.40
CA ALA A 352 72.64 102.44 -44.63
C ALA A 352 73.84 103.20 -44.05
N THR A 353 74.38 102.81 -42.88
CA THR A 353 75.55 103.45 -42.28
C THR A 353 76.87 102.93 -42.86
N GLU A 354 76.99 101.69 -43.33
CA GLU A 354 78.15 101.21 -44.10
C GLU A 354 78.28 101.95 -45.45
N SER A 355 77.14 102.34 -46.05
CA SER A 355 77.10 103.24 -47.21
C SER A 355 77.52 104.68 -46.89
N TYR A 356 77.63 105.06 -45.61
CA TYR A 356 77.97 106.42 -45.14
C TYR A 356 79.37 106.47 -44.48
N ALA A 357 79.77 105.39 -43.81
CA ALA A 357 81.01 105.24 -43.05
C ALA A 357 82.26 105.08 -43.92
N GLN A 358 82.12 105.11 -45.24
CA GLN A 358 83.25 105.30 -46.18
C GLN A 358 83.94 106.66 -46.02
N GLN A 359 83.45 107.55 -45.14
CA GLN A 359 84.07 108.85 -44.83
C GLN A 359 84.39 109.10 -43.34
N THR A 360 83.73 108.45 -42.38
CA THR A 360 84.03 108.60 -40.92
C THR A 360 83.83 107.27 -40.18
N GLY A 361 84.83 106.86 -39.38
CA GLY A 361 84.99 105.47 -38.96
C GLY A 361 84.43 105.03 -37.58
N GLU A 362 83.87 105.94 -36.77
CA GLU A 362 83.61 105.65 -35.35
C GLU A 362 82.25 104.98 -35.04
N GLY A 363 81.26 105.03 -35.95
CA GLY A 363 79.91 104.50 -35.69
C GLY A 363 79.70 103.00 -35.93
N LEU A 364 80.68 102.28 -36.48
CA LEU A 364 80.47 100.93 -37.02
C LEU A 364 80.63 99.79 -36.00
N ALA A 365 81.37 100.02 -34.92
CA ALA A 365 81.67 98.99 -33.92
C ALA A 365 80.45 98.70 -33.04
N ASP A 366 79.87 99.76 -32.44
CA ASP A 366 78.77 99.65 -31.49
C ASP A 366 77.55 98.96 -32.11
N ALA A 367 77.13 99.38 -33.31
CA ALA A 367 75.98 98.79 -34.01
C ALA A 367 76.20 97.31 -34.40
N ARG A 368 77.44 96.89 -34.69
CA ARG A 368 77.78 95.47 -34.89
C ARG A 368 77.78 94.69 -33.57
N GLN A 369 78.13 95.32 -32.46
CA GLN A 369 78.07 94.70 -31.14
C GLN A 369 76.62 94.58 -30.62
N GLU A 370 75.76 95.57 -30.88
CA GLU A 370 74.32 95.48 -30.67
C GLU A 370 73.72 94.31 -31.47
N LEU A 371 74.05 94.21 -32.76
CA LEU A 371 73.58 93.12 -33.63
C LEU A 371 74.01 91.75 -33.09
N LEU A 372 75.28 91.58 -32.68
CA LEU A 372 75.75 90.34 -32.05
C LEU A 372 74.99 89.99 -30.76
N THR A 373 74.59 90.99 -29.95
CA THR A 373 73.74 90.71 -28.77
C THR A 373 72.33 90.27 -29.14
N TYR A 374 71.73 90.84 -30.21
CA TYR A 374 70.43 90.40 -30.71
C TYR A 374 70.49 89.02 -31.36
N GLU A 375 71.56 88.68 -32.09
CA GLU A 375 71.78 87.33 -32.62
C GLU A 375 71.94 86.29 -31.51
N SER A 376 72.67 86.59 -30.44
CA SER A 376 72.76 85.71 -29.26
C SER A 376 71.40 85.51 -28.59
N GLN A 377 70.67 86.60 -28.32
CA GLN A 377 69.33 86.53 -27.72
C GLN A 377 68.35 85.73 -28.59
N ALA A 378 68.38 85.91 -29.91
CA ALA A 378 67.57 85.11 -30.83
C ALA A 378 67.99 83.63 -30.84
N ALA A 379 69.29 83.31 -30.73
CA ALA A 379 69.78 81.94 -30.66
C ALA A 379 69.42 81.24 -29.33
N ASP A 380 69.41 81.98 -28.21
CA ASP A 380 68.93 81.49 -26.91
C ASP A 380 67.40 81.24 -26.95
N MET A 381 66.61 82.21 -27.39
CA MET A 381 65.16 82.07 -27.52
C MET A 381 64.73 81.01 -28.55
N SER A 382 65.52 80.76 -29.59
CA SER A 382 65.28 79.64 -30.52
C SER A 382 65.41 78.29 -29.82
N ARG A 383 66.40 78.13 -28.93
CA ARG A 383 66.55 76.92 -28.10
C ARG A 383 65.42 76.77 -27.08
N ASP A 384 64.94 77.87 -26.50
CA ASP A 384 63.78 77.83 -25.60
C ASP A 384 62.46 77.55 -26.33
N LEU A 385 62.29 78.04 -27.56
CA LEU A 385 61.16 77.67 -28.44
C LEU A 385 61.20 76.18 -28.82
N GLU A 386 62.36 75.62 -29.16
CA GLU A 386 62.52 74.18 -29.41
C GLU A 386 62.26 73.34 -28.14
N SER A 387 62.72 73.81 -26.97
CA SER A 387 62.45 73.22 -25.66
C SER A 387 60.94 73.18 -25.36
N LEU A 388 60.23 74.31 -25.49
CA LEU A 388 58.77 74.36 -25.33
C LEU A 388 58.03 73.52 -26.37
N ALA A 389 58.46 73.52 -27.64
CA ALA A 389 57.88 72.68 -28.68
C ALA A 389 58.06 71.18 -28.39
N SER A 390 59.18 70.77 -27.77
CA SER A 390 59.38 69.38 -27.34
C SER A 390 58.43 68.97 -26.22
N ARG A 391 58.21 69.85 -25.22
CA ARG A 391 57.26 69.63 -24.12
C ARG A 391 55.82 69.59 -24.60
N LEU A 392 55.45 70.47 -25.55
CA LEU A 392 54.12 70.46 -26.18
C LEU A 392 53.82 69.15 -26.93
N ARG A 393 54.81 68.54 -27.59
CA ARG A 393 54.67 67.22 -28.21
C ARG A 393 54.49 66.13 -27.13
N GLN A 394 55.32 66.13 -26.09
CA GLN A 394 55.22 65.16 -24.99
C GLN A 394 53.87 65.21 -24.27
N GLU A 395 53.32 66.40 -24.01
CA GLU A 395 51.99 66.55 -23.42
C GLU A 395 50.85 66.21 -24.40
N ALA A 396 51.00 66.48 -25.70
CA ALA A 396 50.05 65.98 -26.71
C ALA A 396 50.03 64.44 -26.77
N GLU A 397 51.20 63.80 -26.74
CA GLU A 397 51.36 62.34 -26.69
C GLU A 397 50.85 61.73 -25.37
N ARG A 398 51.02 62.44 -24.25
CA ARG A 398 50.47 62.04 -22.92
C ARG A 398 48.95 62.10 -22.93
N ARG A 399 48.37 63.21 -23.39
CA ARG A 399 46.91 63.36 -23.57
C ARG A 399 46.34 62.28 -24.49
N HIS A 400 46.95 62.04 -25.64
CA HIS A 400 46.43 61.06 -26.60
C HIS A 400 46.43 59.62 -26.04
N ARG A 401 47.46 59.25 -25.25
CA ARG A 401 47.48 57.97 -24.52
C ARG A 401 46.35 57.87 -23.48
N LEU A 402 46.15 58.91 -22.66
CA LEU A 402 45.07 58.95 -21.68
C LEU A 402 43.68 58.90 -22.36
N GLU A 403 43.51 59.56 -23.51
CA GLU A 403 42.31 59.48 -24.35
C GLU A 403 42.07 58.04 -24.87
N GLN A 404 43.12 57.34 -25.31
CA GLN A 404 43.04 55.91 -25.71
C GLN A 404 42.72 54.98 -24.53
N GLU A 405 43.33 55.20 -23.35
CA GLU A 405 43.09 54.39 -22.14
C GLU A 405 41.65 54.51 -21.63
N ILE A 406 41.08 55.72 -21.66
CA ILE A 406 39.68 55.97 -21.32
C ILE A 406 38.73 55.22 -22.26
N GLU A 407 39.03 55.23 -23.57
CA GLU A 407 38.19 54.58 -24.57
C GLU A 407 38.28 53.04 -24.50
N ALA A 408 39.48 52.49 -24.30
CA ALA A 408 39.65 51.06 -24.01
C ALA A 408 38.97 50.64 -22.69
N GLY A 409 38.92 51.53 -21.69
CA GLY A 409 38.15 51.33 -20.47
C GLY A 409 36.65 51.24 -20.72
N ARG A 410 36.08 52.17 -21.52
CA ARG A 410 34.66 52.16 -21.90
C ARG A 410 34.26 50.90 -22.67
N GLN A 411 35.08 50.47 -23.61
CA GLN A 411 34.81 49.26 -24.42
C GLN A 411 34.69 48.02 -23.52
N ARG A 412 35.58 47.88 -22.52
CA ARG A 412 35.46 46.83 -21.49
C ARG A 412 34.22 47.01 -20.60
N GLU A 413 33.84 48.25 -20.26
CA GLU A 413 32.62 48.51 -19.50
C GLU A 413 31.35 48.10 -20.28
N GLU A 414 31.33 48.32 -21.60
CA GLU A 414 30.27 47.81 -22.49
C GLU A 414 30.28 46.28 -22.59
N GLU A 415 31.44 45.64 -22.72
CA GLU A 415 31.54 44.17 -22.74
C GLU A 415 31.07 43.52 -21.42
N LEU A 416 31.47 44.08 -20.28
CA LEU A 416 30.97 43.69 -18.96
C LEU A 416 29.45 43.92 -18.83
N THR A 417 28.92 44.98 -19.44
CA THR A 417 27.47 45.22 -19.46
C THR A 417 26.75 44.17 -20.32
N ARG A 418 27.20 43.92 -21.56
CA ARG A 418 26.60 42.93 -22.47
C ARG A 418 26.65 41.50 -21.89
N THR A 419 27.72 41.14 -21.19
CA THR A 419 27.85 39.83 -20.53
C THR A 419 26.96 39.72 -19.30
N ARG A 420 26.83 40.79 -18.48
CA ARG A 420 25.85 40.86 -17.39
C ARG A 420 24.42 40.74 -17.89
N ASP A 421 24.02 41.55 -18.87
CA ASP A 421 22.65 41.59 -19.39
C ASP A 421 22.24 40.23 -20.03
N ARG A 422 23.22 39.54 -20.63
CA ARG A 422 23.07 38.15 -21.07
C ARG A 422 22.84 37.20 -19.88
N LEU A 423 23.64 37.30 -18.82
CA LEU A 423 23.44 36.45 -17.63
C LEU A 423 22.12 36.76 -16.91
N GLU A 424 21.65 38.01 -16.90
CA GLU A 424 20.33 38.39 -16.37
C GLU A 424 19.18 37.79 -17.19
N THR A 425 19.33 37.67 -18.52
CA THR A 425 18.36 36.96 -19.38
C THR A 425 18.45 35.44 -19.26
N GLU A 426 19.64 34.85 -19.07
CA GLU A 426 19.79 33.42 -18.77
C GLU A 426 19.25 33.07 -17.36
N LEU A 427 19.42 33.95 -16.36
CA LEU A 427 18.91 33.81 -14.98
C LEU A 427 17.37 33.89 -14.91
N THR A 428 16.76 34.80 -15.68
CA THR A 428 15.29 34.91 -15.74
C THR A 428 14.66 33.74 -16.50
N ALA A 429 15.36 33.18 -17.49
CA ALA A 429 14.96 31.94 -18.15
C ALA A 429 15.04 30.72 -17.23
N THR A 430 16.13 30.54 -16.46
CA THR A 430 16.24 29.43 -15.49
C THR A 430 15.22 29.55 -14.36
N HIS A 431 14.94 30.76 -13.87
CA HIS A 431 13.90 31.00 -12.87
C HIS A 431 12.49 30.67 -13.39
N SER A 432 12.15 31.08 -14.62
CA SER A 432 10.86 30.73 -15.25
C SER A 432 10.70 29.22 -15.43
N ALA A 433 11.74 28.51 -15.88
CA ALA A 433 11.70 27.05 -16.03
C ALA A 433 11.48 26.30 -14.70
N LEU A 434 12.04 26.83 -13.60
CA LEU A 434 11.84 26.29 -12.25
C LEU A 434 10.37 26.45 -11.82
N ILE A 435 9.78 27.62 -12.04
CA ILE A 435 8.35 27.91 -11.78
C ILE A 435 7.44 27.02 -12.64
N GLU A 436 7.76 26.78 -13.92
CA GLU A 436 6.99 25.86 -14.77
C GLU A 436 7.04 24.41 -14.25
N LEU A 437 8.20 23.96 -13.75
CA LEU A 437 8.35 22.62 -13.17
C LEU A 437 7.52 22.46 -11.89
N GLU A 438 7.55 23.45 -10.99
CA GLU A 438 6.80 23.47 -9.73
C GLU A 438 5.27 23.48 -9.97
N ASN A 439 4.80 24.30 -10.91
CA ASN A 439 3.39 24.30 -11.34
C ASN A 439 2.98 22.96 -11.99
N SER A 440 3.85 22.37 -12.81
CA SER A 440 3.63 21.04 -13.39
C SER A 440 3.50 19.96 -12.31
N TRP A 441 4.34 20.01 -11.27
CA TRP A 441 4.28 19.10 -10.13
C TRP A 441 2.97 19.25 -9.35
N HIS A 442 2.56 20.47 -9.00
CA HIS A 442 1.30 20.71 -8.32
C HIS A 442 0.08 20.21 -9.11
N ALA A 443 0.03 20.43 -10.43
CA ALA A 443 -1.06 19.95 -11.29
C ALA A 443 -1.11 18.42 -11.37
N LYS A 444 0.04 17.75 -11.55
CA LYS A 444 0.14 16.27 -11.54
C LYS A 444 -0.30 15.69 -10.20
N PHE A 445 0.15 16.28 -9.08
CA PHE A 445 -0.17 15.81 -7.74
C PHE A 445 -1.67 15.94 -7.43
N ALA A 446 -2.28 17.09 -7.73
CA ALA A 446 -3.72 17.30 -7.50
C ALA A 446 -4.59 16.29 -8.28
N ASN A 447 -4.23 15.99 -9.53
CA ASN A 447 -4.93 14.98 -10.34
C ASN A 447 -4.78 13.56 -9.76
N ALA A 448 -3.57 13.19 -9.29
CA ALA A 448 -3.31 11.90 -8.67
C ALA A 448 -4.07 11.74 -7.33
N GLU A 449 -4.13 12.80 -6.51
CA GLU A 449 -4.88 12.81 -5.26
C GLU A 449 -6.40 12.67 -5.50
N GLN A 450 -6.94 13.38 -6.51
CA GLN A 450 -8.35 13.22 -6.90
C GLN A 450 -8.67 11.80 -7.39
N ALA A 451 -7.83 11.22 -8.25
CA ALA A 451 -8.01 9.86 -8.73
C ALA A 451 -7.98 8.84 -7.58
N TRP A 452 -7.04 8.98 -6.63
CA TRP A 452 -6.95 8.10 -5.47
C TRP A 452 -8.17 8.23 -4.55
N ARG A 453 -8.64 9.46 -4.27
CA ARG A 453 -9.86 9.69 -3.48
C ARG A 453 -11.07 9.00 -4.09
N VAL A 454 -11.34 9.21 -5.39
CA VAL A 454 -12.48 8.60 -6.10
C VAL A 454 -12.43 7.07 -6.06
N LEU A 455 -11.26 6.47 -6.21
CA LEU A 455 -11.09 5.01 -6.06
C LEU A 455 -11.34 4.54 -4.63
N SER A 456 -10.83 5.27 -3.62
CA SER A 456 -11.02 4.91 -2.20
C SER A 456 -12.47 5.04 -1.72
N GLU A 457 -13.16 6.12 -2.11
CA GLU A 457 -14.57 6.36 -1.78
C GLU A 457 -15.47 5.30 -2.41
N ARG A 458 -15.18 4.93 -3.68
CA ARG A 458 -15.86 3.83 -4.36
C ARG A 458 -15.64 2.50 -3.63
N GLN A 459 -14.39 2.14 -3.34
CA GLN A 459 -14.05 0.85 -2.73
C GLN A 459 -14.68 0.70 -1.33
N ILE A 460 -14.74 1.78 -0.54
CA ILE A 460 -15.44 1.79 0.76
C ILE A 460 -16.94 1.53 0.58
N ALA A 461 -17.58 2.17 -0.41
CA ALA A 461 -19.01 1.96 -0.68
C ALA A 461 -19.31 0.53 -1.18
N GLU A 462 -18.49 0.01 -2.11
CA GLU A 462 -18.65 -1.32 -2.72
C GLU A 462 -18.48 -2.43 -1.66
N LEU A 463 -17.48 -2.32 -0.76
CA LEU A 463 -17.32 -3.22 0.40
C LEU A 463 -18.47 -3.11 1.41
N THR A 464 -18.99 -1.89 1.66
CA THR A 464 -20.10 -1.69 2.60
C THR A 464 -21.38 -2.40 2.13
N ILE A 465 -21.66 -2.35 0.82
CA ILE A 465 -22.82 -3.04 0.21
C ILE A 465 -22.67 -4.56 0.37
N GLN A 466 -21.52 -5.12 0.02
CA GLN A 466 -21.24 -6.56 0.17
C GLN A 466 -21.38 -7.03 1.63
N GLN A 467 -20.91 -6.23 2.59
CA GLN A 467 -21.05 -6.53 4.03
C GLN A 467 -22.54 -6.57 4.44
N THR A 468 -23.39 -5.68 3.92
CA THR A 468 -24.83 -5.69 4.21
C THR A 468 -25.56 -6.87 3.57
N GLU A 469 -25.26 -7.20 2.31
CA GLU A 469 -25.86 -8.35 1.60
C GLU A 469 -25.56 -9.67 2.31
N HIS A 470 -24.30 -9.89 2.72
CA HIS A 470 -23.91 -11.09 3.47
C HIS A 470 -24.60 -11.21 4.83
N ASN A 471 -24.76 -10.10 5.56
CA ASN A 471 -25.43 -10.09 6.86
C ASN A 471 -26.92 -10.43 6.74
N GLU A 472 -27.59 -9.94 5.70
CA GLU A 472 -29.02 -10.20 5.47
C GLU A 472 -29.26 -11.67 5.04
N GLN A 473 -28.40 -12.23 4.19
CA GLN A 473 -28.45 -13.65 3.83
C GLN A 473 -28.18 -14.57 5.03
N ALA A 474 -27.22 -14.23 5.90
CA ALA A 474 -26.92 -15.00 7.10
C ALA A 474 -28.12 -15.02 8.08
N ALA A 475 -28.82 -13.90 8.25
CA ALA A 475 -30.02 -13.81 9.08
C ALA A 475 -31.18 -14.68 8.54
N GLN A 476 -31.38 -14.72 7.22
CA GLN A 476 -32.40 -15.55 6.59
C GLN A 476 -32.11 -17.05 6.79
N LEU A 477 -30.86 -17.49 6.61
CA LEU A 477 -30.46 -18.89 6.83
C LEU A 477 -30.62 -19.33 8.29
N ALA A 478 -30.37 -18.43 9.26
CA ALA A 478 -30.56 -18.72 10.69
C ALA A 478 -32.03 -18.94 11.07
N ASP A 479 -32.95 -18.12 10.57
CA ASP A 479 -34.40 -18.26 10.78
C ASP A 479 -34.93 -19.56 10.15
N LEU A 480 -34.46 -19.91 8.95
CA LEU A 480 -34.80 -21.18 8.29
C LEU A 480 -34.31 -22.41 9.08
N ALA A 481 -33.08 -22.39 9.59
CA ALA A 481 -32.53 -23.46 10.42
C ALA A 481 -33.34 -23.64 11.73
N ALA A 482 -33.65 -22.54 12.43
CA ALA A 482 -34.45 -22.57 13.65
C ALA A 482 -35.85 -23.17 13.44
N ARG A 483 -36.50 -22.87 12.29
CA ARG A 483 -37.81 -23.46 11.92
C ARG A 483 -37.72 -24.95 11.62
N HIS A 484 -36.66 -25.38 10.92
CA HIS A 484 -36.42 -26.79 10.63
C HIS A 484 -36.22 -27.61 11.91
N ASP A 485 -35.41 -27.12 12.85
CA ASP A 485 -35.12 -27.82 14.10
C ASP A 485 -36.35 -27.87 15.03
N ALA A 486 -37.17 -26.82 15.05
CA ALA A 486 -38.46 -26.83 15.74
C ALA A 486 -39.42 -27.90 15.18
N LEU A 487 -39.47 -28.08 13.85
CA LEU A 487 -40.26 -29.13 13.21
C LEU A 487 -39.72 -30.54 13.48
N LEU A 488 -38.40 -30.74 13.53
CA LEU A 488 -37.80 -32.01 13.94
C LEU A 488 -38.09 -32.34 15.41
N ALA A 489 -38.08 -31.35 16.31
CA ALA A 489 -38.46 -31.53 17.71
C ALA A 489 -39.95 -31.93 17.83
N GLN A 490 -40.84 -31.26 17.09
CA GLN A 490 -42.26 -31.59 17.03
C GLN A 490 -42.49 -33.00 16.48
N GLU A 491 -41.78 -33.42 15.42
CA GLU A 491 -41.95 -34.76 14.86
C GLU A 491 -41.55 -35.83 15.88
N ARG A 492 -40.38 -35.71 16.53
CA ARG A 492 -39.92 -36.63 17.59
C ARG A 492 -40.96 -36.78 18.70
N GLN A 493 -41.54 -35.66 19.17
CA GLN A 493 -42.60 -35.69 20.18
C GLN A 493 -43.84 -36.45 19.71
N THR A 494 -44.24 -36.34 18.43
CA THR A 494 -45.34 -37.15 17.88
C THR A 494 -44.99 -38.63 17.74
N GLN A 495 -43.75 -38.96 17.37
CA GLN A 495 -43.28 -40.35 17.28
C GLN A 495 -43.30 -41.04 18.66
N GLU A 496 -42.84 -40.37 19.73
CA GLU A 496 -42.89 -40.89 21.10
C GLU A 496 -44.33 -41.18 21.57
N VAL A 497 -45.27 -40.27 21.31
CA VAL A 497 -46.70 -40.44 21.65
C VAL A 497 -47.35 -41.57 20.85
N VAL A 498 -46.96 -41.77 19.58
CA VAL A 498 -47.44 -42.91 18.77
C VAL A 498 -46.88 -44.24 19.29
N LEU A 499 -45.62 -44.27 19.73
CA LEU A 499 -45.00 -45.45 20.33
C LEU A 499 -45.69 -45.85 21.65
N SER A 500 -45.95 -44.90 22.55
CA SER A 500 -46.63 -45.20 23.82
C SER A 500 -48.06 -45.72 23.59
N LEU A 501 -48.84 -45.09 22.70
CA LEU A 501 -50.19 -45.54 22.36
C LEU A 501 -50.23 -46.92 21.71
N ASN A 502 -49.20 -47.30 20.94
CA ASN A 502 -49.07 -48.64 20.38
C ASN A 502 -48.79 -49.67 21.49
N GLN A 503 -47.96 -49.31 22.48
CA GLN A 503 -47.66 -50.14 23.65
C GLN A 503 -48.91 -50.31 24.55
N ASP A 504 -49.69 -49.25 24.77
CA ASP A 504 -50.98 -49.29 25.47
C ASP A 504 -51.97 -50.22 24.75
N LEU A 505 -52.12 -50.07 23.43
CA LEU A 505 -52.98 -50.91 22.59
C LEU A 505 -52.58 -52.39 22.61
N GLN A 506 -51.29 -52.70 22.68
CA GLN A 506 -50.80 -54.07 22.87
C GLN A 506 -51.20 -54.62 24.25
N SER A 507 -51.01 -53.84 25.31
CA SER A 507 -51.40 -54.24 26.67
C SER A 507 -52.91 -54.52 26.79
N ALA A 508 -53.75 -53.67 26.19
CA ALA A 508 -55.20 -53.84 26.16
C ALA A 508 -55.62 -55.09 25.35
N ARG A 509 -54.96 -55.34 24.22
CA ARG A 509 -55.19 -56.53 23.40
C ARG A 509 -54.85 -57.82 24.14
N ASP A 510 -53.81 -57.81 24.98
CA ASP A 510 -53.39 -58.97 25.76
C ASP A 510 -54.25 -59.19 27.01
N LYS A 511 -54.79 -58.13 27.64
CA LYS A 511 -55.86 -58.26 28.64
C LYS A 511 -57.08 -58.97 28.06
N ILE A 512 -57.57 -58.54 26.89
CA ILE A 512 -58.72 -59.18 26.22
C ILE A 512 -58.44 -60.63 25.82
N LYS A 513 -57.20 -61.01 25.48
CA LYS A 513 -56.87 -62.43 25.25
C LYS A 513 -57.12 -63.28 26.51
N ARG A 514 -56.73 -62.80 27.70
CA ARG A 514 -56.87 -63.50 28.98
C ARG A 514 -58.34 -63.63 29.40
N TRP A 515 -59.09 -62.53 29.36
CA TRP A 515 -60.53 -62.56 29.63
C TRP A 515 -61.30 -63.46 28.64
N LYS A 516 -60.84 -63.57 27.38
CA LYS A 516 -61.42 -64.49 26.40
C LYS A 516 -61.03 -65.97 26.59
N THR A 517 -60.02 -66.28 27.40
CA THR A 517 -59.80 -67.65 27.92
C THR A 517 -60.66 -67.89 29.16
N GLU A 518 -60.63 -66.98 30.14
CA GLU A 518 -61.41 -67.07 31.38
C GLU A 518 -62.92 -67.21 31.12
N TYR A 519 -63.48 -66.43 30.20
CA TYR A 519 -64.90 -66.53 29.79
C TYR A 519 -65.24 -67.90 29.18
N ARG A 520 -64.32 -68.53 28.43
CA ARG A 520 -64.56 -69.88 27.86
C ARG A 520 -64.52 -70.95 28.93
N GLU A 521 -63.62 -70.83 29.90
CA GLU A 521 -63.51 -71.75 31.03
C GLU A 521 -64.79 -71.70 31.87
N LEU A 522 -65.29 -70.48 32.17
CA LEU A 522 -66.60 -70.27 32.79
C LEU A 522 -67.76 -70.80 31.93
N GLN A 523 -67.74 -70.59 30.61
CA GLN A 523 -68.78 -71.12 29.71
C GLN A 523 -68.81 -72.65 29.71
N GLN A 524 -67.66 -73.33 29.62
CA GLN A 524 -67.58 -74.79 29.69
C GLN A 524 -68.06 -75.32 31.04
N GLN A 525 -67.81 -74.61 32.13
CA GLN A 525 -68.31 -75.00 33.45
C GLN A 525 -69.83 -74.85 33.55
N VAL A 526 -70.41 -73.75 33.04
CA VAL A 526 -71.88 -73.59 32.95
C VAL A 526 -72.52 -74.64 32.04
N GLU A 527 -71.87 -75.03 30.94
CA GLU A 527 -72.34 -76.12 30.07
C GLU A 527 -72.30 -77.48 30.80
N SER A 528 -71.25 -77.77 31.59
CA SER A 528 -71.15 -78.96 32.43
C SER A 528 -72.23 -79.04 33.51
N ASP A 529 -72.40 -77.98 34.31
CA ASP A 529 -73.41 -77.88 35.37
C ASP A 529 -74.84 -78.05 34.79
N GLN A 530 -75.06 -77.57 33.57
CA GLN A 530 -76.32 -77.70 32.85
C GLN A 530 -76.55 -79.12 32.31
N GLU A 531 -75.52 -79.88 31.94
CA GLU A 531 -75.66 -81.30 31.60
C GLU A 531 -76.03 -82.15 32.82
N GLU A 532 -75.41 -81.93 33.98
CA GLU A 532 -75.78 -82.59 35.24
C GLU A 532 -77.25 -82.30 35.61
N LEU A 533 -77.67 -81.03 35.52
CA LEU A 533 -79.06 -80.62 35.78
C LEU A 533 -80.06 -81.31 34.83
N ASN A 534 -79.65 -81.63 33.60
CA ASN A 534 -80.49 -82.37 32.64
C ASN A 534 -80.55 -83.88 32.95
N GLN A 535 -79.51 -84.49 33.51
CA GLN A 535 -79.53 -85.90 33.92
C GLN A 535 -80.49 -86.16 35.10
N LEU A 536 -80.70 -85.18 35.99
CA LEU A 536 -81.66 -85.26 37.10
C LEU A 536 -83.13 -85.04 36.69
N ARG A 537 -83.38 -84.60 35.45
CA ARG A 537 -84.70 -84.19 34.94
C ARG A 537 -85.77 -85.30 34.83
N PRO A 538 -85.49 -86.57 34.45
CA PRO A 538 -86.52 -87.56 34.17
C PRO A 538 -87.22 -88.12 35.43
N LEU A 539 -86.57 -88.07 36.60
CA LEU A 539 -87.20 -88.45 37.87
C LEU A 539 -88.42 -87.58 38.20
N ARG A 540 -88.35 -86.28 37.90
CA ARG A 540 -89.47 -85.34 38.11
C ARG A 540 -90.69 -85.64 37.23
N SER A 541 -90.48 -86.25 36.06
CA SER A 541 -91.59 -86.68 35.18
C SER A 541 -92.26 -87.98 35.63
N GLN A 542 -91.59 -88.85 36.38
CA GLN A 542 -92.21 -90.08 36.92
C GLN A 542 -93.14 -89.79 38.11
N PHE A 543 -92.82 -88.77 38.93
CA PHE A 543 -93.59 -88.43 40.13
C PHE A 543 -94.99 -87.86 39.84
N ILE A 544 -95.20 -87.21 38.69
CA ILE A 544 -96.49 -86.57 38.33
C ILE A 544 -97.55 -87.61 37.90
N ALA A 545 -97.15 -88.84 37.58
CA ALA A 545 -98.03 -89.88 37.02
C ALA A 545 -98.68 -90.83 38.05
N LEU A 546 -98.45 -90.64 39.36
CA LEU A 546 -98.77 -91.64 40.40
C LEU A 546 -99.66 -91.16 41.57
N CYS A 547 -100.19 -89.93 41.53
CA CYS A 547 -100.91 -89.32 42.67
C CYS A 547 -102.31 -88.78 42.32
N THR A 548 -103.20 -89.61 41.75
CA THR A 548 -104.63 -89.27 41.56
C THR A 548 -105.58 -90.46 41.78
N THR A 549 -106.73 -90.18 42.42
CA THR A 549 -107.97 -90.99 42.58
C THR A 549 -107.95 -92.32 43.36
N ALA A 550 -108.46 -92.26 44.60
CA ALA A 550 -109.32 -93.23 45.31
C ALA A 550 -109.32 -92.82 46.82
N ASP A 551 -110.26 -91.99 47.30
CA ASP A 551 -111.67 -92.29 47.64
C ASP A 551 -111.74 -93.23 48.87
N GLU A 552 -112.17 -92.75 50.05
CA GLU A 552 -113.58 -92.65 50.49
C GLU A 552 -114.24 -94.04 50.70
N ASP A 553 -114.92 -94.37 51.80
CA ASP A 553 -115.57 -93.56 52.85
C ASP A 553 -115.82 -94.40 54.15
N LYS A 554 -116.40 -93.77 55.19
CA LYS A 554 -117.65 -94.21 55.87
C LYS A 554 -117.64 -94.47 57.39
N LEU A 555 -117.84 -93.36 58.13
CA LEU A 555 -118.91 -93.15 59.12
C LEU A 555 -119.26 -94.26 60.16
N GLN A 556 -119.15 -93.89 61.44
CA GLN A 556 -120.30 -93.91 62.36
C GLN A 556 -120.21 -92.70 63.32
N ILE A 557 -121.03 -91.67 63.10
CA ILE A 557 -122.30 -91.37 63.78
C ILE A 557 -122.13 -90.59 65.10
N ASP A 558 -122.71 -89.40 65.11
CA ASP A 558 -122.79 -88.48 66.25
C ASP A 558 -123.59 -89.08 67.43
N GLN A 559 -123.22 -88.71 68.65
CA GLN A 559 -124.20 -88.64 69.73
C GLN A 559 -123.98 -87.49 70.72
N LEU A 560 -124.70 -86.41 70.44
CA LEU A 560 -125.33 -85.50 71.41
C LEU A 560 -124.44 -84.77 72.42
N SER A 561 -124.17 -83.52 72.06
CA SER A 561 -124.15 -82.37 72.96
C SER A 561 -125.23 -82.40 74.07
N LEU A 562 -124.88 -82.70 75.32
CA LEU A 562 -125.54 -82.13 76.52
C LEU A 562 -124.71 -82.18 77.83
N GLU A 563 -123.42 -81.86 77.81
CA GLU A 563 -122.68 -81.47 79.04
C GLU A 563 -122.08 -80.07 78.93
N LEU A 564 -122.93 -79.13 78.55
CA LEU A 564 -122.78 -77.76 79.03
C LEU A 564 -123.03 -77.76 80.55
N LYS A 565 -122.26 -76.94 81.30
CA LYS A 565 -122.63 -76.37 82.62
C LYS A 565 -122.17 -77.08 83.91
N GLN A 566 -120.97 -77.67 83.93
CA GLN A 566 -120.14 -77.89 85.14
C GLN A 566 -118.68 -78.13 84.70
N GLN A 567 -117.63 -77.43 85.15
CA GLN A 567 -117.47 -76.14 85.85
C GLN A 567 -116.29 -75.41 85.13
N THR A 568 -116.15 -74.09 85.04
CA THR A 568 -116.49 -72.98 85.95
C THR A 568 -115.63 -72.87 87.22
N ASP A 569 -114.55 -73.67 87.35
CA ASP A 569 -113.61 -73.61 88.50
C ASP A 569 -112.12 -73.77 88.12
N SER A 570 -111.73 -73.30 86.93
CA SER A 570 -110.31 -73.11 86.57
C SER A 570 -110.01 -71.76 85.90
N MET A 571 -110.98 -70.84 85.95
CA MET A 571 -110.80 -69.42 85.55
C MET A 571 -110.01 -68.60 86.58
N SER A 572 -109.40 -69.28 87.56
CA SER A 572 -108.53 -68.74 88.62
C SER A 572 -107.03 -68.96 88.36
N SER A 573 -106.65 -69.87 87.45
CA SER A 573 -105.24 -70.15 87.13
C SER A 573 -104.66 -69.21 86.06
N LEU A 574 -105.50 -68.60 85.23
CA LEU A 574 -105.08 -67.73 84.12
C LEU A 574 -104.83 -66.27 84.53
N LEU A 575 -105.20 -65.88 85.76
CA LEU A 575 -104.91 -64.54 86.27
C LEU A 575 -103.49 -64.42 86.83
N THR A 576 -102.88 -65.53 87.28
CA THR A 576 -101.48 -65.55 87.76
C THR A 576 -100.47 -65.51 86.62
N GLU A 577 -100.76 -66.14 85.48
CA GLU A 577 -99.91 -66.05 84.28
C GLU A 577 -99.86 -64.61 83.69
N MET A 578 -100.92 -63.82 83.88
CA MET A 578 -100.95 -62.41 83.47
C MET A 578 -100.12 -61.48 84.36
N GLU A 579 -99.77 -61.88 85.59
CA GLU A 579 -98.83 -61.12 86.43
C GLU A 579 -97.38 -61.42 86.02
N THR A 580 -97.03 -62.68 85.75
CA THR A 580 -95.68 -63.05 85.26
C THR A 580 -95.31 -62.43 83.91
N LEU A 581 -96.28 -62.24 83.01
CA LEU A 581 -96.07 -61.56 81.72
C LEU A 581 -95.86 -60.04 81.84
N ARG A 582 -96.13 -59.45 83.01
CA ARG A 582 -95.91 -58.03 83.28
C ARG A 582 -94.49 -57.75 83.78
N GLU A 583 -93.99 -58.62 84.66
CA GLU A 583 -92.63 -58.54 85.19
C GLU A 583 -91.58 -58.71 84.08
N GLN A 584 -91.84 -59.60 83.11
CA GLN A 584 -91.04 -59.77 81.89
C GLN A 584 -91.06 -58.55 80.94
N LEU A 585 -92.09 -57.69 81.01
CA LEU A 585 -92.19 -56.49 80.17
C LEU A 585 -91.38 -55.33 80.74
N ASP A 586 -91.35 -55.18 82.07
CA ASP A 586 -90.55 -54.16 82.74
C ASP A 586 -89.04 -54.46 82.63
N GLU A 587 -88.62 -55.73 82.61
CA GLU A 587 -87.21 -56.12 82.35
C GLU A 587 -86.78 -55.86 80.90
N ALA A 588 -87.65 -56.14 79.91
CA ALA A 588 -87.39 -55.83 78.50
C ALA A 588 -87.26 -54.32 78.21
N LEU A 589 -87.89 -53.47 79.02
CA LEU A 589 -87.73 -52.01 78.93
C LEU A 589 -86.39 -51.54 79.53
N ALA A 590 -85.88 -52.21 80.57
CA ALA A 590 -84.61 -51.88 81.20
C ALA A 590 -83.39 -52.14 80.30
N ASP A 591 -83.45 -53.16 79.43
CA ASP A 591 -82.41 -53.39 78.42
C ASP A 591 -82.48 -52.40 77.24
N HIS A 592 -83.67 -51.92 76.87
CA HIS A 592 -83.79 -50.88 75.83
C HIS A 592 -83.10 -49.56 76.24
N ASP A 593 -83.19 -49.19 77.53
CA ASP A 593 -82.47 -48.02 78.08
C ASP A 593 -80.94 -48.22 78.15
N ARG A 594 -80.43 -49.47 78.15
CA ARG A 594 -78.98 -49.77 78.04
C ARG A 594 -78.49 -49.61 76.61
N ASP A 595 -79.22 -50.17 75.64
CA ASP A 595 -78.91 -49.99 74.20
C ASP A 595 -78.95 -48.52 73.80
N GLY A 596 -79.86 -47.74 74.39
CA GLY A 596 -79.93 -46.29 74.21
C GLY A 596 -78.69 -45.52 74.71
N GLN A 597 -78.00 -46.04 75.73
CA GLN A 597 -76.76 -45.44 76.27
C GLN A 597 -75.54 -45.83 75.42
N LEU A 598 -75.40 -47.10 75.05
CA LEU A 598 -74.37 -47.58 74.10
C LEU A 598 -74.44 -46.83 72.76
N MET A 599 -75.64 -46.62 72.23
CA MET A 599 -75.86 -45.84 71.00
C MET A 599 -75.62 -44.32 71.15
N ALA A 600 -75.45 -43.82 72.37
CA ALA A 600 -74.98 -42.46 72.61
C ALA A 600 -73.45 -42.40 72.67
N GLU A 601 -72.80 -43.38 73.29
CA GLU A 601 -71.33 -43.50 73.36
C GLU A 601 -70.73 -43.69 71.95
N TYR A 602 -71.26 -44.62 71.14
CA TYR A 602 -70.81 -44.79 69.75
C TYR A 602 -71.04 -43.56 68.86
N ARG A 603 -71.97 -42.66 69.22
CA ARG A 603 -72.13 -41.38 68.51
C ARG A 603 -71.10 -40.35 68.95
N ALA A 604 -70.72 -40.33 70.22
CA ALA A 604 -69.63 -39.50 70.71
C ALA A 604 -68.29 -39.90 70.07
N GLU A 605 -67.95 -41.20 70.02
CA GLU A 605 -66.76 -41.68 69.32
C GLU A 605 -66.79 -41.37 67.82
N ALA A 606 -67.95 -41.50 67.16
CA ALA A 606 -68.09 -41.17 65.74
C ALA A 606 -67.92 -39.66 65.46
N ASP A 607 -68.45 -38.79 66.33
CA ASP A 607 -68.25 -37.34 66.24
C ASP A 607 -66.80 -36.94 66.59
N GLU A 608 -66.13 -37.64 67.50
CA GLU A 608 -64.71 -37.42 67.83
C GLU A 608 -63.80 -37.81 66.65
N LEU A 609 -63.96 -39.02 66.09
CA LEU A 609 -63.29 -39.46 64.87
C LEU A 609 -63.58 -38.56 63.66
N ALA A 610 -64.81 -38.02 63.54
CA ALA A 610 -65.15 -37.06 62.49
C ALA A 610 -64.43 -35.71 62.66
N ASN A 611 -64.15 -35.29 63.90
CA ASN A 611 -63.35 -34.11 64.19
C ASN A 611 -61.85 -34.37 63.96
N GLU A 612 -61.32 -35.54 64.29
CA GLU A 612 -59.93 -35.91 63.96
C GLU A 612 -59.70 -35.98 62.44
N LEU A 613 -60.58 -36.66 61.69
CA LEU A 613 -60.53 -36.72 60.22
C LEU A 613 -60.70 -35.34 59.55
N ARG A 614 -61.32 -34.38 60.24
CA ARG A 614 -61.40 -32.99 59.82
C ARG A 614 -60.11 -32.24 60.11
N LEU A 615 -59.51 -32.44 61.29
CA LEU A 615 -58.24 -31.85 61.67
C LEU A 615 -57.10 -32.34 60.75
N GLU A 616 -57.06 -33.64 60.43
CA GLU A 616 -56.13 -34.19 59.42
C GLU A 616 -56.35 -33.57 58.04
N ARG A 617 -57.61 -33.35 57.62
CA ARG A 617 -57.92 -32.65 56.36
C ARG A 617 -57.38 -31.22 56.37
N ASP A 618 -57.60 -30.47 57.43
CA ASP A 618 -57.17 -29.08 57.52
C ASP A 618 -55.63 -28.98 57.62
N HIS A 619 -54.96 -29.90 58.32
CA HIS A 619 -53.51 -30.05 58.30
C HIS A 619 -52.97 -30.44 56.91
N ARG A 620 -53.64 -31.35 56.20
CA ARG A 620 -53.29 -31.74 54.84
C ARG A 620 -53.45 -30.58 53.84
N ASN A 621 -54.55 -29.84 53.93
CA ASN A 621 -54.78 -28.65 53.11
C ASN A 621 -53.66 -27.61 53.34
N ALA A 622 -53.30 -27.34 54.61
CA ALA A 622 -52.18 -26.45 54.94
C ALA A 622 -50.81 -26.99 54.43
N ALA A 623 -50.61 -28.31 54.42
CA ALA A 623 -49.43 -28.93 53.82
C ALA A 623 -49.42 -28.81 52.29
N GLU A 624 -50.56 -28.94 51.61
CA GLU A 624 -50.68 -28.76 50.16
C GLU A 624 -50.55 -27.27 49.75
N GLU A 625 -51.00 -26.32 50.58
CA GLU A 625 -50.68 -24.88 50.44
C GLU A 625 -49.18 -24.60 50.65
N SER A 626 -48.54 -25.22 51.64
CA SER A 626 -47.09 -25.13 51.86
C SER A 626 -46.29 -25.71 50.68
N LEU A 627 -46.72 -26.86 50.14
CA LEU A 627 -46.11 -27.52 48.98
C LEU A 627 -46.30 -26.72 47.69
N THR A 628 -47.46 -26.06 47.49
CA THR A 628 -47.65 -25.18 46.32
C THR A 628 -46.88 -23.86 46.46
N ALA A 629 -46.80 -23.28 47.67
CA ALA A 629 -45.98 -22.10 47.93
C ALA A 629 -44.47 -22.36 47.74
N THR A 630 -43.97 -23.51 48.19
CA THR A 630 -42.58 -23.93 47.96
C THR A 630 -42.33 -24.31 46.49
N ARG A 631 -43.25 -25.00 45.82
CA ARG A 631 -43.17 -25.28 44.37
C ARG A 631 -43.12 -23.99 43.53
N ASN A 632 -43.89 -22.97 43.89
CA ASN A 632 -43.87 -21.68 43.20
C ASN A 632 -42.52 -20.94 43.40
N LYS A 633 -41.92 -21.01 44.60
CA LYS A 633 -40.56 -20.52 44.85
C LYS A 633 -39.50 -21.32 44.07
N LEU A 634 -39.67 -22.64 43.96
CA LEU A 634 -38.76 -23.50 43.19
C LEU A 634 -38.84 -23.18 41.69
N VAL A 635 -40.03 -22.82 41.17
CA VAL A 635 -40.21 -22.32 39.80
C VAL A 635 -39.60 -20.93 39.58
N SER A 636 -39.60 -20.02 40.58
CA SER A 636 -38.87 -18.74 40.44
C SER A 636 -37.36 -18.95 40.48
N VAL A 637 -36.85 -19.69 41.47
CA VAL A 637 -35.43 -20.06 41.59
C VAL A 637 -34.94 -20.75 40.32
N ARG A 638 -35.75 -21.64 39.71
CA ARG A 638 -35.40 -22.27 38.43
C ARG A 638 -35.27 -21.25 37.28
N ARG A 639 -36.19 -20.28 37.15
CA ARG A 639 -36.04 -19.22 36.13
C ARG A 639 -34.84 -18.33 36.37
N ASP A 640 -34.53 -18.04 37.62
CA ASP A 640 -33.38 -17.22 37.99
C ASP A 640 -32.06 -18.02 37.80
N LEU A 641 -32.10 -19.36 37.89
CA LEU A 641 -31.01 -20.24 37.50
C LEU A 641 -30.85 -20.33 35.98
N GLU A 642 -31.93 -20.52 35.21
CA GLU A 642 -31.95 -20.46 33.73
C GLU A 642 -31.45 -19.09 33.20
N ARG A 643 -31.61 -18.01 33.98
CA ARG A 643 -31.03 -16.69 33.70
C ARG A 643 -29.55 -16.59 34.06
N LEU A 644 -29.11 -17.23 35.15
CA LEU A 644 -27.69 -17.27 35.53
C LEU A 644 -26.89 -18.13 34.56
N GLU A 645 -27.44 -19.23 34.05
CA GLU A 645 -26.86 -20.03 32.97
C GLU A 645 -26.64 -19.19 31.71
N LEU A 646 -27.67 -18.45 31.26
CA LEU A 646 -27.55 -17.52 30.12
C LEU A 646 -26.50 -16.41 30.33
N VAL A 647 -26.28 -15.98 31.58
CA VAL A 647 -25.23 -15.00 31.92
C VAL A 647 -23.85 -15.64 32.02
N GLU A 648 -23.76 -16.89 32.48
CA GLU A 648 -22.51 -17.67 32.51
C GLU A 648 -22.04 -17.97 31.08
N ASP A 649 -22.94 -18.34 30.16
CA ASP A 649 -22.67 -18.46 28.71
C ASP A 649 -22.17 -17.13 28.10
N GLN A 650 -22.85 -16.01 28.36
CA GLN A 650 -22.42 -14.68 27.88
C GLN A 650 -21.07 -14.23 28.48
N MET A 651 -20.75 -14.65 29.71
CA MET A 651 -19.41 -14.43 30.27
C MET A 651 -18.35 -15.33 29.62
N ILE A 652 -18.67 -16.59 29.30
CA ILE A 652 -17.76 -17.50 28.60
C ILE A 652 -17.44 -16.98 27.19
N GLU A 653 -18.45 -16.51 26.46
CA GLU A 653 -18.30 -15.92 25.13
C GLU A 653 -17.40 -14.67 25.17
N ARG A 654 -17.68 -13.72 26.08
CA ARG A 654 -16.82 -12.53 26.28
C ARG A 654 -15.43 -12.83 26.79
N GLU A 655 -15.24 -13.88 27.60
CA GLU A 655 -13.90 -14.29 28.04
C GLU A 655 -13.14 -14.98 26.90
N ALA A 656 -13.83 -15.60 25.92
CA ALA A 656 -13.23 -16.09 24.68
C ALA A 656 -12.82 -14.92 23.74
N GLU A 657 -13.71 -13.95 23.51
CA GLU A 657 -13.40 -12.70 22.78
C GLU A 657 -12.18 -12.00 23.39
N SER A 658 -12.16 -11.84 24.72
CA SER A 658 -11.05 -11.22 25.46
C SER A 658 -9.72 -11.97 25.28
N LYS A 659 -9.74 -13.32 25.31
CA LYS A 659 -8.55 -14.14 25.05
C LYS A 659 -8.08 -14.02 23.60
N GLN A 660 -8.98 -13.93 22.63
CA GLN A 660 -8.65 -13.74 21.22
C GLN A 660 -7.98 -12.37 20.99
N LEU A 661 -8.60 -11.29 21.51
CA LEU A 661 -8.00 -9.95 21.49
C LEU A 661 -6.64 -9.90 22.19
N LEU A 662 -6.42 -10.70 23.24
CA LEU A 662 -5.13 -10.81 23.91
C LEU A 662 -4.04 -11.48 23.04
N GLU A 663 -4.38 -12.49 22.24
CA GLU A 663 -3.46 -13.08 21.25
C GLU A 663 -3.20 -12.14 20.07
N GLU A 664 -4.22 -11.45 19.56
CA GLU A 664 -4.06 -10.41 18.53
C GLU A 664 -3.13 -9.29 19.03
N LEU A 665 -3.27 -8.84 20.29
CA LEU A 665 -2.35 -7.89 20.92
C LEU A 665 -0.92 -8.45 21.10
N LYS A 666 -0.74 -9.76 21.31
CA LYS A 666 0.61 -10.38 21.31
C LYS A 666 1.22 -10.41 19.92
N LEU A 667 0.43 -10.72 18.89
CA LEU A 667 0.87 -10.70 17.49
C LEU A 667 1.23 -9.28 17.03
N VAL A 668 0.42 -8.28 17.36
CA VAL A 668 0.70 -6.86 17.08
C VAL A 668 1.94 -6.37 17.83
N ARG A 669 2.13 -6.76 19.10
CA ARG A 669 3.39 -6.46 19.82
C ARG A 669 4.60 -7.09 19.15
N LYS A 670 4.52 -8.37 18.78
CA LYS A 670 5.60 -9.08 18.07
C LYS A 670 5.93 -8.41 16.73
N ALA A 671 4.92 -8.04 15.94
CA ALA A 671 5.11 -7.34 14.67
C ALA A 671 5.72 -5.94 14.85
N ARG A 672 5.29 -5.18 15.88
CA ARG A 672 5.91 -3.90 16.28
C ARG A 672 7.37 -4.08 16.67
N ASP A 673 7.68 -5.09 17.47
CA ASP A 673 9.04 -5.31 17.98
C ASP A 673 9.98 -5.74 16.86
N GLN A 674 9.50 -6.58 15.92
CA GLN A 674 10.20 -6.89 14.67
C GLN A 674 10.37 -5.66 13.76
N ALA A 675 9.40 -4.74 13.72
CA ALA A 675 9.51 -3.49 12.96
C ALA A 675 10.55 -2.53 13.57
N VAL A 676 10.64 -2.45 14.90
CA VAL A 676 11.69 -1.68 15.60
C VAL A 676 13.08 -2.28 15.38
N GLU A 677 13.19 -3.60 15.37
CA GLU A 677 14.45 -4.31 15.07
C GLU A 677 14.89 -4.11 13.61
N ALA A 678 13.93 -4.14 12.67
CA ALA A 678 14.16 -3.77 11.27
C ALA A 678 14.55 -2.28 11.10
N GLU A 679 13.92 -1.36 11.85
CA GLU A 679 14.29 0.06 11.85
C GLU A 679 15.71 0.26 12.42
N ALA A 680 16.11 -0.47 13.46
CA ALA A 680 17.47 -0.46 13.96
C ALA A 680 18.48 -0.93 12.89
N SER A 681 18.18 -2.01 12.17
CA SER A 681 19.05 -2.51 11.10
C SER A 681 19.20 -1.52 9.92
N THR A 682 18.11 -0.85 9.52
CA THR A 682 18.16 0.15 8.44
C THR A 682 18.86 1.44 8.88
N ARG A 683 18.71 1.85 10.14
CA ARG A 683 19.52 2.94 10.73
C ARG A 683 21.02 2.59 10.77
N GLN A 684 21.40 1.33 11.02
CA GLN A 684 22.79 0.88 10.93
C GLN A 684 23.32 0.93 9.49
N ILE A 685 22.58 0.39 8.52
CA ILE A 685 22.96 0.44 7.09
C ILE A 685 23.10 1.89 6.61
N VAL A 686 22.25 2.80 7.07
CA VAL A 686 22.36 4.25 6.77
C VAL A 686 23.57 4.90 7.44
N ALA A 687 24.09 4.38 8.55
CA ALA A 687 25.35 4.82 9.14
C ALA A 687 26.56 4.30 8.33
N GLU A 688 26.57 3.01 7.98
CA GLU A 688 27.63 2.39 7.16
C GLU A 688 27.74 3.05 5.77
N LEU A 689 26.61 3.32 5.11
CA LEU A 689 26.58 4.06 3.83
C LEU A 689 27.02 5.53 3.95
N ARG A 690 26.89 6.14 5.14
CA ARG A 690 27.43 7.50 5.38
C ARG A 690 28.94 7.48 5.58
N GLU A 691 29.46 6.47 6.26
CA GLU A 691 30.90 6.25 6.42
C GLU A 691 31.55 6.00 5.05
N GLU A 692 31.01 5.07 4.25
CA GLU A 692 31.50 4.81 2.89
C GLU A 692 31.42 6.04 1.96
N LEU A 693 30.34 6.84 2.06
CA LEU A 693 30.22 8.09 1.31
C LEU A 693 31.28 9.12 1.74
N ASN A 694 31.61 9.17 3.02
CA ASN A 694 32.61 10.10 3.55
C ASN A 694 34.03 9.69 3.11
N ASP A 695 34.36 8.40 3.18
CA ASP A 695 35.61 7.84 2.64
C ASP A 695 35.76 8.12 1.12
N ARG A 696 34.68 7.95 0.36
CA ARG A 696 34.65 8.29 -1.08
C ARG A 696 34.86 9.79 -1.34
N LEU A 697 34.33 10.67 -0.49
CA LEU A 697 34.54 12.12 -0.58
C LEU A 697 35.99 12.51 -0.25
N ASP A 698 36.60 11.91 0.78
CA ASP A 698 38.01 12.14 1.11
C ASP A 698 38.95 11.59 0.02
N ALA A 699 38.63 10.43 -0.57
CA ALA A 699 39.35 9.91 -1.73
C ALA A 699 39.28 10.86 -2.95
N VAL A 700 38.11 11.47 -3.21
CA VAL A 700 37.95 12.52 -4.25
C VAL A 700 38.74 13.78 -3.89
N ALA A 701 38.83 14.16 -2.62
CA ALA A 701 39.64 15.29 -2.17
C ALA A 701 41.15 15.05 -2.33
N VAL A 702 41.62 13.81 -2.14
CA VAL A 702 43.01 13.40 -2.45
C VAL A 702 43.27 13.46 -3.95
N LEU A 703 42.44 12.79 -4.77
CA LEU A 703 42.57 12.80 -6.24
C LEU A 703 42.54 14.22 -6.83
N ARG A 704 41.81 15.14 -6.21
CA ARG A 704 41.79 16.55 -6.58
C ARG A 704 43.13 17.24 -6.30
N ARG A 705 43.73 17.04 -5.13
CA ARG A 705 45.07 17.56 -4.80
C ARG A 705 46.14 16.99 -5.72
N ASP A 706 46.07 15.70 -6.03
CA ASP A 706 47.02 15.04 -6.93
C ASP A 706 46.89 15.57 -8.36
N LYS A 707 45.65 15.83 -8.84
CA LYS A 707 45.40 16.52 -10.12
C LYS A 707 45.96 17.94 -10.12
N GLU A 708 45.75 18.71 -9.05
CA GLU A 708 46.26 20.08 -8.93
C GLU A 708 47.80 20.10 -8.89
N ALA A 709 48.43 19.14 -8.22
CA ALA A 709 49.89 18.94 -8.24
C ALA A 709 50.42 18.52 -9.62
N PHE A 710 49.74 17.60 -10.32
CA PHE A 710 50.12 17.18 -11.68
C PHE A 710 49.98 18.31 -12.70
N LEU A 711 48.93 19.14 -12.60
CA LEU A 711 48.80 20.35 -13.41
C LEU A 711 49.95 21.34 -13.15
N GLY A 712 50.36 21.52 -11.88
CA GLY A 712 51.54 22.32 -11.53
C GLY A 712 52.85 21.78 -12.11
N GLN A 713 53.03 20.45 -12.15
CA GLN A 713 54.17 19.81 -12.82
C GLN A 713 54.14 20.03 -14.34
N LEU A 714 52.96 19.89 -14.96
CA LEU A 714 52.78 20.03 -16.41
C LEU A 714 52.92 21.49 -16.86
N GLU A 715 52.52 22.46 -16.04
CA GLU A 715 52.86 23.88 -16.22
C GLU A 715 54.37 24.14 -16.10
N HIS A 716 55.04 23.54 -15.09
CA HIS A 716 56.48 23.68 -14.94
C HIS A 716 57.23 23.11 -16.16
N GLU A 717 56.82 21.94 -16.65
CA GLU A 717 57.40 21.35 -17.86
C GLU A 717 57.11 22.20 -19.11
N ARG A 718 55.90 22.78 -19.24
CA ARG A 718 55.60 23.74 -20.32
C ARG A 718 56.53 24.95 -20.27
N ARG A 719 56.75 25.55 -19.08
CA ARG A 719 57.68 26.69 -18.91
C ARG A 719 59.13 26.31 -19.27
N LEU A 720 59.58 25.12 -18.90
CA LEU A 720 60.90 24.60 -19.31
C LEU A 720 60.99 24.38 -20.83
N ARG A 721 59.93 23.87 -21.47
CA ARG A 721 59.86 23.74 -22.93
C ARG A 721 59.90 25.10 -23.63
N THR A 722 59.19 26.11 -23.12
CA THR A 722 59.25 27.50 -23.66
C THR A 722 60.66 28.10 -23.53
N GLN A 723 61.31 27.93 -22.38
CA GLN A 723 62.71 28.37 -22.18
C GLN A 723 63.68 27.62 -23.12
N ALA A 724 63.42 26.34 -23.40
CA ALA A 724 64.21 25.57 -24.37
C ALA A 724 64.00 26.05 -25.82
N THR A 725 62.78 26.44 -26.22
CA THR A 725 62.53 27.03 -27.54
C THR A 725 63.13 28.43 -27.67
N GLU A 726 63.03 29.28 -26.65
CA GLU A 726 63.70 30.60 -26.62
C GLU A 726 65.23 30.45 -26.73
N ALA A 727 65.82 29.44 -26.07
CA ALA A 727 67.23 29.13 -26.18
C ALA A 727 67.61 28.57 -27.56
N LEU A 728 66.72 27.80 -28.20
CA LEU A 728 66.90 27.30 -29.56
C LEU A 728 66.90 28.46 -30.56
N GLU A 729 65.89 29.33 -30.53
CA GLU A 729 65.80 30.53 -31.38
C GLU A 729 67.02 31.44 -31.22
N GLN A 730 67.48 31.67 -29.98
CA GLN A 730 68.73 32.39 -29.73
C GLN A 730 69.97 31.70 -30.31
N SER A 731 69.98 30.36 -30.39
CA SER A 731 71.06 29.61 -31.03
C SER A 731 70.98 29.68 -32.56
N GLU A 732 69.77 29.63 -33.14
CA GLU A 732 69.55 29.76 -34.58
C GLU A 732 69.86 31.18 -35.08
N ALA A 733 69.50 32.21 -34.32
CA ALA A 733 69.90 33.60 -34.60
C ALA A 733 71.43 33.78 -34.60
N ARG A 734 72.15 33.10 -33.69
CA ARG A 734 73.62 33.07 -33.70
C ARG A 734 74.17 32.33 -34.92
N LEU A 735 73.57 31.19 -35.30
CA LEU A 735 73.95 30.44 -36.49
C LEU A 735 73.67 31.22 -37.79
N ALA A 736 72.56 31.95 -37.87
CA ALA A 736 72.23 32.83 -39.00
C ALA A 736 73.26 33.96 -39.13
N LYS A 737 73.68 34.57 -38.01
CA LYS A 737 74.77 35.57 -38.01
C LYS A 737 76.09 34.96 -38.49
N ILE A 738 76.47 33.79 -37.99
CA ILE A 738 77.70 33.08 -38.41
C ILE A 738 77.65 32.72 -39.90
N ARG A 739 76.50 32.29 -40.43
CA ARG A 739 76.30 32.04 -41.86
C ARG A 739 76.53 33.32 -42.68
N ALA A 740 75.90 34.44 -42.30
CA ALA A 740 76.11 35.72 -42.98
C ALA A 740 77.58 36.21 -42.93
N GLU A 741 78.31 35.94 -41.83
CA GLU A 741 79.74 36.22 -41.73
C GLU A 741 80.58 35.31 -42.65
N VAL A 742 80.21 34.03 -42.81
CA VAL A 742 80.83 33.09 -43.76
C VAL A 742 80.52 33.46 -45.22
N ASP A 743 79.28 33.84 -45.53
CA ASP A 743 78.86 34.28 -46.86
C ASP A 743 79.63 35.55 -47.26
N ALA A 744 79.77 36.52 -46.35
CA ALA A 744 80.59 37.72 -46.58
C ALA A 744 82.09 37.41 -46.75
N LEU A 745 82.61 36.33 -46.13
CA LEU A 745 83.99 35.88 -46.33
C LEU A 745 84.18 35.17 -47.67
N THR A 746 83.26 34.28 -48.06
CA THR A 746 83.32 33.62 -49.37
C THR A 746 83.13 34.61 -50.52
N GLU A 747 82.27 35.64 -50.37
CA GLU A 747 82.14 36.70 -51.36
C GLU A 747 83.43 37.55 -51.47
N ARG A 748 84.08 37.88 -50.33
CA ARG A 748 85.40 38.53 -50.35
C ARG A 748 86.47 37.68 -51.04
N GLN A 749 86.40 36.35 -50.89
CA GLN A 749 87.31 35.40 -51.53
C GLN A 749 87.02 35.25 -53.04
N ALA A 750 85.76 35.26 -53.46
CA ALA A 750 85.39 35.34 -54.88
C ALA A 750 85.87 36.66 -55.51
N ARG A 751 85.69 37.79 -54.81
CA ARG A 751 86.19 39.12 -55.20
C ARG A 751 87.72 39.26 -55.12
N SER A 752 88.46 38.31 -54.54
CA SER A 752 89.93 38.27 -54.65
C SER A 752 90.37 37.34 -55.78
N ALA A 753 89.74 36.17 -55.94
CA ALA A 753 89.97 35.26 -57.07
C ALA A 753 89.70 35.94 -58.43
N HIS A 754 88.61 36.70 -58.55
CA HIS A 754 88.31 37.47 -59.77
C HIS A 754 89.42 38.49 -60.09
N ARG A 755 89.97 39.19 -59.09
CA ARG A 755 91.09 40.13 -59.28
C ARG A 755 92.40 39.43 -59.61
N CYS A 756 92.61 38.19 -59.15
CA CYS A 756 93.73 37.37 -59.61
C CYS A 756 93.57 37.05 -61.11
N GLY A 757 92.38 36.65 -61.55
CA GLY A 757 92.08 36.41 -62.98
C GLY A 757 92.25 37.66 -63.85
N GLU A 758 91.82 38.84 -63.38
CA GLU A 758 92.04 40.11 -64.07
C GLU A 758 93.55 40.45 -64.20
N LEU A 759 94.34 40.19 -63.15
CA LEU A 759 95.79 40.39 -63.17
C LEU A 759 96.51 39.38 -64.07
N GLU A 760 96.05 38.12 -64.11
CA GLU A 760 96.56 37.09 -65.04
C GLU A 760 96.23 37.44 -66.49
N GLN A 761 95.03 37.95 -66.77
CA GLN A 761 94.66 38.42 -68.11
C GLN A 761 95.50 39.65 -68.51
N ALA A 762 95.63 40.65 -67.64
CA ALA A 762 96.48 41.83 -67.90
C ALA A 762 97.96 41.44 -68.12
N LEU A 763 98.46 40.43 -67.41
CA LEU A 763 99.80 39.88 -67.63
C LEU A 763 99.92 39.17 -68.99
N ALA A 764 98.90 38.42 -69.41
CA ALA A 764 98.85 37.78 -70.73
C ALA A 764 98.79 38.82 -71.86
N GLU A 765 98.03 39.89 -71.70
CA GLU A 765 97.96 41.03 -72.63
C GLU A 765 99.31 41.77 -72.72
N ALA A 766 99.96 42.04 -71.59
CA ALA A 766 101.31 42.61 -71.56
C ALA A 766 102.36 41.70 -72.23
N GLN A 767 102.26 40.37 -72.07
CA GLN A 767 103.12 39.42 -72.77
C GLN A 767 102.85 39.39 -74.29
N GLN A 768 101.60 39.57 -74.74
CA GLN A 768 101.32 39.74 -76.17
C GLN A 768 101.89 41.05 -76.71
N GLN A 769 101.80 42.15 -75.96
CA GLN A 769 102.42 43.43 -76.33
C GLN A 769 103.95 43.31 -76.42
N GLY A 770 104.60 42.58 -75.51
CA GLY A 770 106.03 42.23 -75.63
C GLY A 770 106.34 41.55 -76.97
N ARG A 771 105.57 40.52 -77.35
CA ARG A 771 105.75 39.79 -78.61
C ARG A 771 105.44 40.64 -79.86
N THR A 772 104.56 41.63 -79.80
CA THR A 772 104.34 42.56 -80.92
C THR A 772 105.47 43.58 -81.04
N HIS A 773 106.05 44.04 -79.93
CA HIS A 773 107.27 44.86 -79.94
C HIS A 773 108.49 44.08 -80.47
N GLU A 774 108.68 42.81 -80.11
CA GLU A 774 109.71 41.94 -80.70
C GLU A 774 109.53 41.76 -82.22
N ARG A 775 108.29 41.51 -82.68
CA ARG A 775 107.99 41.44 -84.11
C ARG A 775 108.27 42.74 -84.84
N LEU A 776 107.86 43.88 -84.28
CA LEU A 776 108.12 45.20 -84.87
C LEU A 776 109.62 45.52 -84.93
N ALA A 777 110.39 45.16 -83.90
CA ALA A 777 111.85 45.31 -83.92
C ALA A 777 112.48 44.48 -85.05
N HIS A 778 112.08 43.21 -85.20
CA HIS A 778 112.56 42.34 -86.28
C HIS A 778 112.14 42.86 -87.67
N GLU A 779 110.93 43.42 -87.80
CA GLU A 779 110.42 44.00 -89.04
C GLU A 779 111.14 45.31 -89.42
N PHE A 780 111.54 46.13 -88.44
CA PHE A 780 112.39 47.30 -88.66
C PHE A 780 113.80 46.91 -89.12
N GLN A 781 114.37 45.84 -88.54
CA GLN A 781 115.69 45.33 -88.93
C GLN A 781 115.70 44.83 -90.38
N LEU A 782 114.71 44.01 -90.77
CA LEU A 782 114.54 43.54 -92.15
C LEU A 782 114.32 44.68 -93.17
N LYS A 783 113.64 45.76 -92.76
CA LYS A 783 113.45 46.96 -93.60
C LYS A 783 114.72 47.77 -93.80
N TYR A 784 115.66 47.77 -92.84
CA TYR A 784 116.96 48.41 -93.01
C TYR A 784 117.85 47.64 -94.00
N GLU A 785 117.88 46.32 -93.91
CA GLU A 785 118.65 45.45 -94.81
C GLU A 785 118.09 45.48 -96.26
N ALA A 786 116.78 45.56 -96.44
CA ALA A 786 116.14 45.67 -97.76
C ALA A 786 116.45 46.99 -98.50
N VAL A 787 116.62 48.11 -97.77
CA VAL A 787 116.92 49.42 -98.39
C VAL A 787 118.36 49.50 -98.88
N ALA A 788 119.30 48.79 -98.24
CA ALA A 788 120.70 48.75 -98.66
C ALA A 788 120.91 48.10 -100.05
N VAL A 789 120.02 47.18 -100.46
CA VAL A 789 120.13 46.44 -101.74
C VAL A 789 119.43 47.17 -102.90
N GLN A 790 118.41 47.99 -102.65
CA GLN A 790 117.67 48.69 -103.72
C GLN A 790 118.43 49.85 -104.38
N MET A 791 119.64 50.18 -103.93
CA MET A 791 120.41 51.31 -104.47
C MET A 791 121.21 50.98 -105.75
N GLU A 792 121.35 49.70 -106.12
CA GLU A 792 122.27 49.26 -107.18
C GLU A 792 121.61 48.79 -108.49
N GLU A 793 120.41 48.19 -108.47
CA GLU A 793 119.85 47.50 -109.65
C GLU A 793 118.73 48.23 -110.44
N MET A 794 118.18 49.35 -109.95
CA MET A 794 117.01 49.98 -110.60
C MET A 794 117.32 50.95 -111.77
N GLN A 795 118.45 50.77 -112.48
CA GLN A 795 118.76 51.56 -113.70
C GLN A 795 118.22 50.95 -115.00
N THR A 796 117.87 49.66 -115.06
CA THR A 796 117.52 48.97 -116.33
C THR A 796 116.04 48.65 -116.51
N MET A 797 115.35 49.54 -117.25
CA MET A 797 114.09 49.37 -118.01
C MET A 797 112.88 48.67 -117.32
N ARG A 798 111.75 49.34 -117.04
CA ARG A 798 110.76 50.03 -117.93
C ARG A 798 110.21 49.21 -119.12
N ARG A 799 108.86 49.14 -119.16
CA ARG A 799 107.94 48.70 -120.24
C ARG A 799 107.76 47.16 -120.31
N GLY A 800 106.56 46.59 -120.40
CA GLY A 800 105.15 47.05 -120.43
C GLY A 800 104.24 45.79 -120.47
N GLN A 801 102.90 45.78 -120.35
CA GLN A 801 101.79 46.76 -120.35
C GLN A 801 100.75 46.34 -119.27
N ARG A 802 100.11 47.23 -118.49
CA ARG A 802 98.80 47.89 -118.74
C ARG A 802 97.70 46.90 -119.20
N ARG A 803 96.52 46.71 -118.57
CA ARG A 803 95.66 47.41 -117.55
C ARG A 803 94.84 46.32 -116.79
N ARG A 804 94.01 46.48 -115.72
CA ARG A 804 93.56 47.50 -114.72
C ARG A 804 92.90 46.69 -113.54
N LEU A 805 92.91 47.03 -112.24
CA LEU A 805 92.05 47.97 -111.45
C LEU A 805 90.53 47.91 -111.75
N ASN A 806 89.57 47.84 -110.80
CA ASN A 806 89.51 47.82 -109.31
C ASN A 806 88.11 47.23 -108.91
N ASN A 807 87.66 46.96 -107.67
CA ASN A 807 88.13 47.10 -106.27
C ASN A 807 88.47 45.69 -105.66
N LEU A 808 88.76 45.39 -104.38
CA LEU A 808 88.66 46.00 -103.02
C LEU A 808 87.32 45.78 -102.22
N PRO A 809 87.35 45.60 -100.86
CA PRO A 809 86.44 44.62 -100.19
C PRO A 809 85.88 44.99 -98.77
N SER A 810 85.10 44.09 -98.14
CA SER A 810 84.98 43.94 -96.66
C SER A 810 84.13 42.71 -96.22
N GLU A 811 84.73 41.53 -96.03
CA GLU A 811 84.12 40.38 -95.32
C GLU A 811 85.19 39.52 -94.62
N ALA A 812 84.91 39.04 -93.40
CA ALA A 812 85.57 37.88 -92.77
C ALA A 812 84.78 37.36 -91.54
N THR A 813 84.26 36.13 -91.65
CA THR A 813 84.13 35.05 -90.62
C THR A 813 83.88 35.43 -89.14
N ALA A 814 82.81 34.98 -88.44
CA ALA A 814 82.42 33.58 -88.15
C ALA A 814 83.54 32.80 -87.42
N ASP A 815 83.33 31.92 -86.43
CA ASP A 815 82.23 30.97 -86.13
C ASP A 815 82.30 30.55 -84.62
N LEU A 816 81.47 29.58 -84.20
CA LEU A 816 81.67 28.58 -83.13
C LEU A 816 80.79 28.62 -81.85
N ARG A 817 79.60 28.00 -81.97
CA ARG A 817 79.26 26.68 -81.37
C ARG A 817 79.28 26.52 -79.83
N GLY A 818 78.14 26.08 -79.27
CA GLY A 818 78.02 25.52 -77.90
C GLY A 818 77.36 24.13 -77.88
N ALA A 819 77.42 23.44 -76.72
CA ALA A 819 76.66 22.26 -76.27
C ALA A 819 77.14 21.93 -74.83
N PHE A 820 76.35 21.44 -73.86
CA PHE A 820 75.79 20.08 -73.62
C PHE A 820 75.16 20.09 -72.19
N SER A 821 74.34 19.15 -71.67
CA SER A 821 73.74 17.88 -72.14
C SER A 821 72.49 17.50 -71.31
N PHE A 822 71.59 16.69 -71.87
CA PHE A 822 70.49 15.98 -71.18
C PHE A 822 70.96 14.73 -70.38
N ARG A 823 70.14 14.27 -69.40
CA ARG A 823 69.78 12.86 -69.02
C ARG A 823 69.41 12.71 -67.53
N ASP A 824 68.57 11.76 -67.06
CA ASP A 824 67.58 10.85 -67.70
C ASP A 824 66.57 10.30 -66.64
N MET A 825 65.31 10.04 -67.03
CA MET A 825 64.43 8.86 -66.73
C MET A 825 64.27 8.23 -65.28
N ARG A 826 63.24 7.42 -64.89
CA ARG A 826 62.27 6.53 -65.61
C ARG A 826 61.11 5.96 -64.72
N ILE A 827 60.08 5.34 -65.37
CA ILE A 827 59.07 4.32 -64.86
C ILE A 827 58.01 4.83 -63.83
N ARG A 828 56.66 4.63 -63.87
CA ARG A 828 55.62 4.02 -64.77
C ARG A 828 54.97 2.67 -64.36
N GLU A 829 53.65 2.53 -64.62
CA GLU A 829 52.78 1.30 -64.64
C GLU A 829 52.21 0.83 -63.27
N GLN A 830 50.99 0.25 -63.10
CA GLN A 830 49.74 0.01 -63.89
C GLN A 830 48.57 -0.19 -62.85
N HIS A 831 47.38 0.45 -62.90
CA HIS A 831 46.15 0.25 -63.73
C HIS A 831 45.14 -0.84 -63.29
N VAL A 832 43.87 -0.43 -63.01
CA VAL A 832 42.53 -1.02 -63.37
C VAL A 832 41.44 -0.90 -62.27
N ARG A 833 40.21 -0.52 -62.68
CA ARG A 833 38.90 -0.55 -61.95
C ARG A 833 38.57 0.58 -60.96
N ASP A 834 38.34 1.75 -61.53
CA ASP A 834 37.01 2.38 -61.75
C ASP A 834 36.01 2.53 -60.57
N GLU A 835 35.27 3.66 -60.59
CA GLU A 835 34.12 4.03 -59.75
C GLU A 835 34.37 4.56 -58.32
N ASP A 836 35.26 5.57 -58.22
CA ASP A 836 34.95 6.83 -57.52
C ASP A 836 35.87 7.95 -58.07
N ASP A 837 35.31 9.06 -58.56
CA ASP A 837 36.04 10.12 -59.31
C ASP A 837 36.94 11.02 -58.43
N ALA A 838 37.22 10.60 -57.20
CA ALA A 838 38.13 11.28 -56.29
C ALA A 838 39.03 10.30 -55.54
N LYS A 839 40.34 10.54 -55.63
CA LYS A 839 41.34 9.72 -54.95
C LYS A 839 41.30 10.01 -53.45
N LEU A 840 40.82 9.04 -52.68
CA LEU A 840 40.81 9.10 -51.22
C LEU A 840 42.25 8.93 -50.69
N ILE A 841 42.76 9.99 -50.09
CA ILE A 841 44.05 10.05 -49.41
C ILE A 841 43.80 9.94 -47.90
N ARG A 842 44.59 9.14 -47.20
CA ARG A 842 44.61 9.13 -45.73
C ARG A 842 45.75 10.01 -45.25
N ASP A 843 45.43 11.25 -44.92
CA ASP A 843 46.35 12.13 -44.21
C ASP A 843 46.50 11.66 -42.76
N THR A 844 47.74 11.66 -42.28
CA THR A 844 48.10 11.41 -40.88
C THR A 844 47.43 12.35 -39.87
N LYS A 845 46.95 13.51 -40.31
CA LYS A 845 46.33 14.57 -39.50
C LYS A 845 44.82 14.63 -39.72
N LEU A 846 44.42 14.98 -40.95
CA LEU A 846 43.02 15.25 -41.32
C LEU A 846 42.19 13.98 -41.58
N GLY A 847 42.81 12.80 -41.53
CA GLY A 847 42.13 11.52 -41.75
C GLY A 847 41.87 11.25 -43.23
N ALA A 848 40.68 10.73 -43.53
CA ALA A 848 40.30 10.34 -44.89
C ALA A 848 39.76 11.55 -45.68
N ILE A 849 40.59 12.10 -46.58
CA ILE A 849 40.29 13.28 -47.41
C ILE A 849 40.31 12.92 -48.90
N TYR A 850 39.53 13.62 -49.72
CA TYR A 850 39.51 13.43 -51.18
C TYR A 850 40.37 14.49 -51.88
N GLU A 851 41.21 14.06 -52.84
CA GLU A 851 42.08 14.94 -53.65
C GLU A 851 41.30 15.80 -54.68
N SER A 852 40.04 15.46 -54.93
CA SER A 852 39.11 16.17 -55.81
C SER A 852 37.66 16.02 -55.30
N MET A 853 36.73 16.81 -55.84
CA MET A 853 35.30 16.73 -55.52
C MET A 853 34.71 15.40 -56.05
N PRO A 854 34.18 14.50 -55.19
CA PRO A 854 33.63 13.21 -55.62
C PRO A 854 32.28 13.36 -56.33
N SER A 855 31.89 12.33 -57.08
CA SER A 855 30.62 12.28 -57.82
C SER A 855 29.38 12.21 -56.90
N ARG A 856 29.54 11.66 -55.69
CA ARG A 856 28.53 11.65 -54.61
C ARG A 856 29.01 12.50 -53.45
N ILE A 857 28.19 13.47 -53.06
CA ILE A 857 28.44 14.44 -51.97
C ILE A 857 27.24 14.42 -51.05
N ASP A 858 27.47 14.39 -49.74
CA ASP A 858 26.42 14.46 -48.73
C ASP A 858 26.22 15.91 -48.26
N ASP A 859 24.97 16.27 -47.93
CA ASP A 859 24.65 17.59 -47.40
C ASP A 859 25.09 17.72 -45.93
N LEU A 860 26.32 18.20 -45.73
CA LEU A 860 26.95 18.34 -44.41
C LEU A 860 26.21 19.31 -43.48
N THR A 861 25.37 20.22 -43.99
CA THR A 861 24.57 21.15 -43.17
C THR A 861 23.52 20.44 -42.31
N ARG A 862 23.20 19.17 -42.64
CA ARG A 862 22.33 18.31 -41.84
C ARG A 862 22.95 17.88 -40.50
N ILE A 863 24.26 18.06 -40.29
CA ILE A 863 24.91 17.82 -39.00
C ILE A 863 24.65 19.01 -38.08
N ARG A 864 24.06 18.74 -36.91
CA ARG A 864 23.61 19.79 -35.99
C ARG A 864 24.77 20.64 -35.47
N GLY A 865 24.72 21.94 -35.77
CA GLY A 865 25.76 22.92 -35.38
C GLY A 865 26.83 23.16 -36.44
N LEU A 866 26.71 22.55 -37.63
CA LEU A 866 27.59 22.74 -38.78
C LEU A 866 26.91 23.73 -39.76
N ASN A 867 27.39 24.97 -39.81
CA ASN A 867 26.85 26.03 -40.67
C ASN A 867 27.43 25.95 -42.10
N ASP A 868 26.74 26.56 -43.07
CA ASP A 868 27.14 26.63 -44.49
C ASP A 868 28.60 27.05 -44.71
N ASP A 869 29.08 28.09 -44.02
CA ASP A 869 30.47 28.55 -44.06
C ASP A 869 31.48 27.48 -43.62
N THR A 870 31.07 26.61 -42.67
CA THR A 870 31.88 25.51 -42.16
C THR A 870 31.82 24.30 -43.10
N ALA A 871 30.67 24.01 -43.68
CA ALA A 871 30.55 23.01 -44.75
C ALA A 871 31.43 23.39 -45.96
N ALA A 872 31.42 24.67 -46.35
CA ALA A 872 32.27 25.18 -47.42
C ALA A 872 33.77 25.03 -47.12
N ARG A 873 34.21 25.20 -45.87
CA ARG A 873 35.61 24.96 -45.44
C ARG A 873 35.98 23.49 -45.40
N LEU A 874 35.10 22.61 -44.89
CA LEU A 874 35.31 21.16 -44.92
C LEU A 874 35.42 20.63 -46.36
N ASN A 875 34.57 21.14 -47.26
CA ASN A 875 34.63 20.87 -48.70
C ASN A 875 35.91 21.43 -49.36
N GLN A 876 36.60 22.42 -48.77
CA GLN A 876 37.91 22.89 -49.24
C GLN A 876 39.07 22.02 -48.70
N LEU A 877 38.88 21.35 -47.56
CA LEU A 877 39.81 20.37 -46.99
C LEU A 877 39.61 18.93 -47.56
N GLY A 878 38.78 18.77 -48.60
CA GLY A 878 38.52 17.47 -49.24
C GLY A 878 37.52 16.58 -48.49
N ILE A 879 36.72 17.13 -47.58
CA ILE A 879 35.74 16.38 -46.77
C ILE A 879 34.33 16.68 -47.29
N TYR A 880 33.72 15.71 -47.97
CA TYR A 880 32.49 15.87 -48.76
C TYR A 880 31.36 14.89 -48.39
N THR A 881 31.61 13.94 -47.48
CA THR A 881 30.66 12.84 -47.16
C THR A 881 30.54 12.60 -45.66
N PHE A 882 29.36 12.16 -45.21
CA PHE A 882 29.13 11.75 -43.82
C PHE A 882 30.07 10.61 -43.41
N ARG A 883 30.41 9.73 -44.36
CA ARG A 883 31.32 8.60 -44.15
C ARG A 883 32.70 9.04 -43.65
N GLN A 884 33.26 10.11 -44.20
CA GLN A 884 34.56 10.64 -43.77
C GLN A 884 34.49 11.14 -42.32
N ILE A 885 33.39 11.80 -41.94
CA ILE A 885 33.19 12.40 -40.61
C ILE A 885 32.98 11.33 -39.53
N MET A 886 32.28 10.22 -39.83
CA MET A 886 32.10 9.12 -38.88
C MET A 886 33.33 8.21 -38.69
N GLU A 887 34.36 8.36 -39.55
CA GLU A 887 35.68 7.71 -39.44
C GLU A 887 36.73 8.59 -38.71
N TRP A 888 36.38 9.80 -38.25
CA TRP A 888 37.30 10.69 -37.52
C TRP A 888 37.75 10.12 -36.16
N SER A 889 39.04 10.30 -35.86
CA SER A 889 39.62 9.99 -34.54
C SER A 889 39.63 11.21 -33.62
N GLU A 890 39.79 11.02 -32.30
CA GLU A 890 39.89 12.13 -31.33
C GLU A 890 41.05 13.09 -31.65
N SER A 891 42.16 12.59 -32.19
CA SER A 891 43.27 13.42 -32.67
C SER A 891 42.91 14.21 -33.93
N THR A 892 42.22 13.58 -34.89
CA THR A 892 41.71 14.26 -36.09
C THR A 892 40.70 15.36 -35.73
N ILE A 893 39.84 15.13 -34.74
CA ILE A 893 38.88 16.12 -34.23
C ILE A 893 39.62 17.31 -33.60
N ALA A 894 40.67 17.07 -32.80
CA ALA A 894 41.46 18.14 -32.19
C ALA A 894 42.23 18.99 -33.22
N GLU A 895 42.80 18.37 -34.26
CA GLU A 895 43.47 19.09 -35.34
C GLU A 895 42.49 19.89 -36.21
N LEU A 896 41.35 19.30 -36.62
CA LEU A 896 40.31 20.02 -37.38
C LEU A 896 39.62 21.13 -36.59
N SER A 897 39.41 20.94 -35.28
CA SER A 897 38.96 21.98 -34.35
C SER A 897 39.91 23.18 -34.40
N THR A 898 41.20 22.92 -34.25
CA THR A 898 42.25 23.95 -34.28
C THR A 898 42.32 24.67 -35.63
N GLU A 899 42.29 23.94 -36.75
CA GLU A 899 42.42 24.50 -38.11
C GLU A 899 41.20 25.32 -38.54
N LEU A 900 39.98 24.87 -38.21
CA LEU A 900 38.75 25.58 -38.56
C LEU A 900 38.42 26.74 -37.61
N ALA A 901 39.24 26.93 -36.55
CA ALA A 901 38.97 27.83 -35.42
C ALA A 901 37.64 27.56 -34.70
N LEU A 902 37.20 26.29 -34.74
CA LEU A 902 36.06 25.80 -33.98
C LEU A 902 36.60 25.27 -32.65
N ALA A 903 36.08 25.73 -31.50
CA ALA A 903 36.42 25.14 -30.21
C ALA A 903 35.84 23.70 -30.09
N ASP A 904 35.55 23.23 -28.87
CA ASP A 904 34.98 21.90 -28.60
C ASP A 904 33.59 21.63 -29.25
N THR A 905 33.09 22.51 -30.12
CA THR A 905 31.86 22.40 -30.91
C THR A 905 31.67 21.04 -31.58
N ILE A 906 32.72 20.48 -32.18
CA ILE A 906 32.67 19.18 -32.88
C ILE A 906 32.33 18.05 -31.89
N THR A 907 32.98 18.06 -30.73
CA THR A 907 32.80 17.10 -29.62
C THR A 907 31.46 17.33 -28.90
N LYS A 908 31.12 18.60 -28.62
CA LYS A 908 29.91 19.04 -27.90
C LYS A 908 28.61 18.70 -28.64
N HIS A 909 28.67 18.59 -29.97
CA HIS A 909 27.54 18.24 -30.81
C HIS A 909 27.65 16.85 -31.46
N ASP A 910 28.64 16.04 -31.07
CA ASP A 910 28.89 14.68 -31.57
C ASP A 910 28.71 14.55 -33.10
N TRP A 911 29.49 15.34 -33.85
CA TRP A 911 29.43 15.30 -35.32
C TRP A 911 29.70 13.90 -35.90
N PRO A 912 30.64 13.07 -35.38
CA PRO A 912 30.82 11.69 -35.85
C PRO A 912 29.61 10.80 -35.59
N GLY A 913 28.95 10.92 -34.43
CA GLY A 913 27.75 10.16 -34.10
C GLY A 913 26.53 10.57 -34.95
N ILE A 914 26.31 11.88 -35.15
CA ILE A 914 25.25 12.38 -36.04
C ILE A 914 25.53 11.98 -37.50
N ALA A 915 26.78 12.09 -37.97
CA ALA A 915 27.15 11.66 -39.32
C ALA A 915 26.89 10.15 -39.53
N ARG A 916 27.16 9.31 -38.52
CA ARG A 916 26.86 7.87 -38.56
C ARG A 916 25.36 7.56 -38.64
N GLN A 917 24.52 8.33 -37.95
CA GLN A 917 23.07 8.22 -38.06
C GLN A 917 22.59 8.60 -39.47
N LEU A 918 23.00 9.79 -39.95
CA LEU A 918 22.63 10.30 -41.28
C LEU A 918 23.11 9.39 -42.42
N TYR A 919 24.30 8.80 -42.29
CA TYR A 919 24.85 7.84 -43.25
C TYR A 919 24.00 6.57 -43.34
N HIS A 920 23.65 5.94 -42.21
CA HIS A 920 22.84 4.71 -42.23
C HIS A 920 21.38 4.96 -42.61
N ASP A 921 20.80 6.12 -42.27
CA ASP A 921 19.46 6.47 -42.75
C ASP A 921 19.45 6.80 -44.25
N ALA A 922 20.55 7.35 -44.79
CA ALA A 922 20.74 7.48 -46.23
C ALA A 922 20.86 6.10 -46.92
N GLU A 923 21.65 5.16 -46.38
CA GLU A 923 21.73 3.77 -46.88
C GLU A 923 20.36 3.09 -46.86
N ARG A 924 19.60 3.21 -45.76
CA ARG A 924 18.23 2.68 -45.64
C ARG A 924 17.22 3.30 -46.59
N SER A 925 17.45 4.54 -47.04
CA SER A 925 16.59 5.21 -48.03
C SER A 925 16.94 4.86 -49.49
N ALA A 926 18.04 4.12 -49.70
CA ALA A 926 18.55 3.72 -51.01
C ALA A 926 18.46 2.20 -51.27
N ALA A 927 17.80 1.46 -50.37
CA ALA A 927 17.62 0.00 -50.40
C ALA A 927 16.13 -0.39 -50.36
#